data_AF-A0A7X0IAG9-F1
#
_entry.id   AF-A0A7X0IAG9-F1
#
_cell.length_a   1.000
_cell.length_b   1.000
_cell.length_c   1.000
_cell.angle_alpha   90.00
_cell.angle_beta   90.00
_cell.angle_gamma   90.00
#
_symmetry.space_group_name_H-M   'P 1'
#
loop_
_entity.id
_entity.type
_entity.pdbx_description
1 polymer ?
#
loop_
_entity_poly.entity_id
_entity_poly.type
_entity_poly.pdbx_seq_one_letter_code
_entity_poly.pdbx_strand_id
1 'polypeptide(L)'
;MSRRITSAVARGPGRSPWRTAKAIAAVVVVSATGLGVAPGPAVADRGRAPVVTRAALDPSLVAGRGADVAFLEQEAENAATNGTVIGPDRTAYTLPSEASGRRAVRLAPGQYVEFTLPSAANAITVRYSVPDAPRGGGIDAPLHVTVNGGGKKVMTLTSRYSWLYNQYPFSNDPDAGLLHPDWWITECQCVPAATSPTPVITKPFRPSHFYDEQRLPLGRTYRAGDRVRLTAPAGTNAAWTVIDLLDSELVGAPHVRLVAADVLLFGADPLGRRDSAGAFDKAIAFAKRNKLKVYIPPGTYQVNRHIIVDDVTIEGAGSWYTIIKGREVALPVPAPDGSTHTGVGFYGKDAADGGSRDVHLSGFAIEGDVRERVDTDQVNGVGGAMSDSTIEGLHIRHTKAGMWFDGPMRNLRIIGTVIVDQIADAVNFHTGVRDSVVSGTFVRNTGDDGLAMWSEKTANTGNTFARNTVQTPVLANGIAVYGGTDNTLTGNLVADPIREGSGIQVGSRFGAEPFTGHLWIRDNTTVRAGTYELNWNIGLGAIWFYALEKNIEADVQVVGNHFLDNTYNAIMLVSEWSVKDLYSISDVHFKDIRVDGTGTSVVSARVAGSATFENVDARNVGAVGVNNCGTFHFTPAGSEFTLVDRGGNDGGGTTGPWLAPWELPNTITCDDRPPVVPPPAPSPW
;
A
#
# COMPACT_ATOMS: atom_id res chain seq x y z
N MET A 1 21.18 38.78 42.60
CA MET A 1 21.53 39.48 43.86
C MET A 1 20.58 39.02 44.97
N SER A 2 20.68 39.57 46.19
CA SER A 2 20.06 39.03 47.42
C SER A 2 18.75 39.75 47.82
N ARG A 3 17.91 39.10 48.66
CA ARG A 3 16.84 39.69 49.53
C ARG A 3 15.49 40.09 48.84
N ARG A 4 14.30 40.13 49.49
CA ARG A 4 13.76 39.64 50.81
C ARG A 4 12.21 39.88 50.95
N ILE A 5 11.47 38.99 51.67
CA ILE A 5 10.33 39.27 52.63
C ILE A 5 9.01 39.86 51.99
N THR A 6 7.76 39.89 52.51
CA THR A 6 6.97 39.66 53.79
C THR A 6 5.65 38.89 53.45
N SER A 7 4.99 38.07 54.30
CA SER A 7 3.97 38.30 55.38
C SER A 7 2.67 39.08 54.99
N ALA A 8 1.45 38.90 55.54
CA ALA A 8 0.90 37.98 56.57
C ALA A 8 -0.66 38.03 56.73
N VAL A 9 -1.28 36.89 57.08
CA VAL A 9 -2.21 36.55 58.21
C VAL A 9 -3.36 37.49 58.69
N ALA A 10 -4.63 36.98 58.69
CA ALA A 10 -5.71 37.00 59.74
C ALA A 10 -7.05 36.47 59.14
N ARG A 11 -7.97 35.66 59.70
CA ARG A 11 -8.57 35.35 61.04
C ARG A 11 -9.78 36.21 61.49
N GLY A 12 -10.99 35.63 61.47
CA GLY A 12 -12.24 36.14 62.09
C GLY A 12 -13.44 35.15 61.95
N PRO A 13 -14.27 34.83 62.97
CA PRO A 13 -15.27 33.74 62.91
C PRO A 13 -16.77 34.12 63.14
N GLY A 14 -17.70 33.21 62.80
CA GLY A 14 -19.17 33.32 63.01
C GLY A 14 -19.87 31.97 63.30
N ARG A 15 -21.19 31.99 63.60
CA ARG A 15 -22.01 30.90 64.21
C ARG A 15 -23.46 30.97 63.69
N SER A 16 -24.34 29.95 63.66
CA SER A 16 -24.37 28.46 63.82
C SER A 16 -25.81 28.02 63.34
N PRO A 17 -26.61 27.04 63.88
CA PRO A 17 -26.38 25.77 64.61
C PRO A 17 -27.23 24.53 64.17
N TRP A 18 -26.63 23.32 64.27
CA TRP A 18 -27.28 21.99 64.48
C TRP A 18 -28.07 21.38 63.28
N ARG A 19 -28.30 20.05 63.16
CA ARG A 19 -28.22 18.91 64.12
C ARG A 19 -27.50 17.64 63.56
N THR A 20 -26.84 16.89 64.47
CA THR A 20 -26.64 15.41 64.57
C THR A 20 -26.53 14.50 63.32
N ALA A 21 -25.66 13.48 63.23
CA ALA A 21 -24.90 12.73 64.26
C ALA A 21 -23.53 12.20 63.72
N LYS A 22 -22.42 12.24 64.48
CA LYS A 22 -21.76 11.12 65.22
C LYS A 22 -21.43 9.84 64.39
N ALA A 23 -20.21 9.25 64.46
CA ALA A 23 -18.93 9.68 65.06
C ALA A 23 -17.71 8.82 64.60
N ILE A 24 -16.52 9.44 64.61
CA ILE A 24 -15.22 8.99 65.20
C ILE A 24 -14.97 7.45 65.25
N ALA A 25 -14.01 6.79 64.57
CA ALA A 25 -12.60 7.06 64.20
C ALA A 25 -11.53 6.75 65.29
N ALA A 26 -10.68 5.73 65.06
CA ALA A 26 -9.39 5.49 65.74
C ALA A 26 -8.50 4.52 64.91
N VAL A 27 -7.19 4.48 65.16
CA VAL A 27 -6.17 3.71 64.40
C VAL A 27 -5.61 2.54 65.22
N VAL A 28 -5.33 1.41 64.56
CA VAL A 28 -4.38 0.38 65.04
C VAL A 28 -3.48 -0.05 63.89
N VAL A 29 -2.18 -0.18 64.14
CA VAL A 29 -1.19 -0.76 63.19
C VAL A 29 -1.01 -2.24 63.53
N VAL A 30 -1.08 -3.11 62.51
CA VAL A 30 -0.72 -4.53 62.64
C VAL A 30 0.14 -4.94 61.45
N SER A 31 1.35 -5.43 61.72
CA SER A 31 2.20 -6.10 60.74
C SER A 31 1.73 -7.55 60.59
N ALA A 32 1.41 -7.99 59.37
CA ALA A 32 1.00 -9.37 59.10
C ALA A 32 1.76 -9.96 57.90
N THR A 33 2.22 -11.20 58.06
CA THR A 33 3.01 -11.97 57.09
C THR A 33 2.20 -12.38 55.86
N GLY A 34 2.89 -12.55 54.74
CA GLY A 34 2.26 -12.77 53.43
C GLY A 34 1.45 -14.06 53.29
N LEU A 35 0.48 -13.99 52.39
CA LEU A 35 -0.02 -15.13 51.61
C LEU A 35 0.45 -14.93 50.16
N GLY A 36 1.22 -15.89 49.65
CA GLY A 36 1.64 -15.85 48.26
C GLY A 36 0.46 -16.13 47.32
N VAL A 37 0.10 -15.17 46.48
CA VAL A 37 -0.79 -15.43 45.34
C VAL A 37 0.01 -16.27 44.35
N ALA A 38 -0.15 -17.60 44.43
CA ALA A 38 0.35 -18.49 43.40
C ALA A 38 -0.24 -18.07 42.04
N PRO A 39 0.54 -18.05 40.95
CA PRO A 39 -0.03 -17.84 39.63
C PRO A 39 -1.05 -18.95 39.38
N GLY A 40 -2.31 -18.56 39.18
CA GLY A 40 -3.34 -19.52 38.79
C GLY A 40 -2.90 -20.25 37.52
N PRO A 41 -3.17 -21.56 37.39
CA PRO A 41 -2.77 -22.31 36.19
C PRO A 41 -3.34 -21.59 34.97
N ALA A 42 -2.49 -21.29 34.00
CA ALA A 42 -2.91 -20.59 32.79
C ALA A 42 -4.09 -21.35 32.17
N VAL A 43 -5.25 -20.70 32.10
CA VAL A 43 -6.42 -21.28 31.46
C VAL A 43 -6.04 -21.50 30.01
N ALA A 44 -5.91 -22.78 29.62
CA ALA A 44 -5.54 -23.14 28.26
C ALA A 44 -6.61 -22.59 27.31
N ASP A 45 -6.25 -21.52 26.58
CA ASP A 45 -7.18 -20.80 25.73
C ASP A 45 -7.79 -21.77 24.71
N ARG A 46 -9.12 -21.92 24.79
CA ARG A 46 -9.88 -22.94 24.06
C ARG A 46 -10.20 -22.45 22.65
N GLY A 47 -9.15 -22.15 21.90
CA GLY A 47 -9.17 -21.97 20.46
C GLY A 47 -10.19 -20.95 19.98
N ARG A 48 -9.90 -19.65 20.17
CA ARG A 48 -10.52 -18.60 19.35
C ARG A 48 -10.42 -19.03 17.88
N ALA A 49 -11.55 -19.05 17.17
CA ALA A 49 -11.56 -19.45 15.76
C ALA A 49 -10.64 -18.52 14.94
N PRO A 50 -9.93 -19.04 13.92
CA PRO A 50 -9.08 -18.22 13.06
C PRO A 50 -9.93 -17.17 12.34
N VAL A 51 -9.48 -15.91 12.41
CA VAL A 51 -10.14 -14.77 11.76
C VAL A 51 -9.45 -14.56 10.43
N VAL A 52 -10.09 -14.99 9.34
CA VAL A 52 -9.62 -14.75 7.97
C VAL A 52 -10.05 -13.35 7.55
N THR A 53 -9.12 -12.60 6.98
CA THR A 53 -9.34 -11.23 6.51
C THR A 53 -9.16 -11.09 4.99
N ARG A 54 -9.56 -9.93 4.48
CA ARG A 54 -9.08 -9.37 3.20
C ARG A 54 -8.73 -7.92 3.44
N ALA A 55 -7.43 -7.61 3.49
CA ALA A 55 -6.87 -6.34 3.95
C ALA A 55 -7.51 -5.86 5.27
N ALA A 56 -7.36 -6.66 6.33
CA ALA A 56 -7.90 -6.43 7.67
C ALA A 56 -9.41 -6.15 7.78
N LEU A 57 -10.22 -6.45 6.75
CA LEU A 57 -11.68 -6.49 6.84
C LEU A 57 -12.22 -7.91 6.87
N ASP A 58 -13.42 -8.06 7.43
CA ASP A 58 -14.25 -9.24 7.22
C ASP A 58 -14.53 -9.41 5.70
N PRO A 59 -14.25 -10.59 5.10
CA PRO A 59 -14.41 -10.80 3.67
C PRO A 59 -15.82 -10.54 3.11
N SER A 60 -16.86 -10.53 3.95
CA SER A 60 -18.23 -10.19 3.53
C SER A 60 -18.41 -8.72 3.15
N LEU A 61 -17.63 -7.80 3.74
CA LEU A 61 -17.67 -6.36 3.44
C LEU A 61 -17.10 -6.00 2.06
N VAL A 62 -16.26 -6.89 1.52
CA VAL A 62 -15.55 -6.75 0.23
C VAL A 62 -15.93 -7.86 -0.75
N ALA A 63 -17.09 -8.50 -0.55
CA ALA A 63 -17.55 -9.60 -1.39
C ALA A 63 -17.68 -9.17 -2.87
N GLY A 64 -17.00 -9.89 -3.76
CA GLY A 64 -16.96 -9.56 -5.19
C GLY A 64 -16.00 -8.42 -5.58
N ARG A 65 -15.21 -7.92 -4.62
CA ARG A 65 -14.14 -6.92 -4.80
C ARG A 65 -12.77 -7.59 -4.65
N GLY A 66 -11.74 -7.03 -5.28
CA GLY A 66 -10.36 -7.48 -5.14
C GLY A 66 -10.00 -8.75 -5.95
N ALA A 67 -8.77 -9.21 -5.73
CA ALA A 67 -8.18 -10.38 -6.37
C ALA A 67 -8.51 -11.69 -5.63
N ASP A 68 -8.86 -12.72 -6.40
CA ASP A 68 -9.15 -14.08 -5.90
C ASP A 68 -7.84 -14.85 -5.63
N VAL A 69 -7.13 -14.46 -4.58
CA VAL A 69 -5.83 -15.06 -4.19
C VAL A 69 -5.97 -16.45 -3.56
N ALA A 70 -4.97 -17.31 -3.81
CA ALA A 70 -4.91 -18.70 -3.34
C ALA A 70 -4.65 -18.85 -1.81
N PHE A 71 -4.28 -17.77 -1.14
CA PHE A 71 -3.97 -17.75 0.29
C PHE A 71 -5.09 -17.15 1.15
N LEU A 72 -5.10 -17.54 2.42
CA LEU A 72 -5.97 -16.98 3.47
C LEU A 72 -5.11 -16.16 4.45
N GLU A 73 -5.38 -14.86 4.47
CA GLU A 73 -4.73 -13.83 5.28
C GLU A 73 -5.27 -13.84 6.72
N GLN A 74 -4.39 -13.58 7.70
CA GLN A 74 -4.74 -13.42 9.12
C GLN A 74 -3.86 -12.33 9.75
N GLU A 75 -4.46 -11.26 10.25
CA GLU A 75 -3.74 -10.18 10.96
C GLU A 75 -3.23 -10.68 12.34
N ALA A 76 -2.02 -10.28 12.72
CA ALA A 76 -1.33 -10.82 13.90
C ALA A 76 -2.00 -10.46 15.23
N GLU A 77 -2.65 -9.29 15.35
CA GLU A 77 -3.33 -8.85 16.57
C GLU A 77 -4.65 -9.59 16.85
N ASN A 78 -5.15 -10.34 15.87
CA ASN A 78 -6.27 -11.28 16.07
C ASN A 78 -5.81 -12.65 16.59
N ALA A 79 -4.53 -13.00 16.43
CA ALA A 79 -3.93 -14.26 16.83
C ALA A 79 -3.50 -14.30 18.31
N ALA A 80 -3.18 -15.49 18.83
CA ALA A 80 -2.77 -15.65 20.22
C ALA A 80 -1.30 -15.26 20.41
N THR A 81 -0.99 -14.29 21.28
CA THR A 81 0.37 -13.78 21.47
C THR A 81 0.73 -13.57 22.95
N ASN A 82 2.03 -13.59 23.26
CA ASN A 82 2.59 -13.05 24.50
C ASN A 82 3.48 -11.81 24.27
N GLY A 83 3.45 -11.25 23.05
CA GLY A 83 4.02 -9.96 22.67
C GLY A 83 3.06 -8.79 22.94
N THR A 84 3.35 -7.65 22.33
CA THR A 84 2.60 -6.40 22.49
C THR A 84 1.91 -6.03 21.17
N VAL A 85 0.59 -5.92 21.16
CA VAL A 85 -0.15 -5.32 20.04
C VAL A 85 0.23 -3.84 19.93
N ILE A 86 0.48 -3.37 18.71
CA ILE A 86 0.73 -1.96 18.38
C ILE A 86 -0.33 -1.44 17.40
N GLY A 87 -0.58 -0.13 17.42
CA GLY A 87 -1.65 0.51 16.65
C GLY A 87 -3.03 0.45 17.36
N PRO A 88 -4.10 0.94 16.69
CA PRO A 88 -4.09 1.52 15.36
C PRO A 88 -3.42 2.90 15.33
N ASP A 89 -2.66 3.19 14.27
CA ASP A 89 -2.12 4.53 13.98
C ASP A 89 -2.24 4.84 12.47
N ARG A 90 -2.47 6.10 12.11
CA ARG A 90 -2.46 6.57 10.70
C ARG A 90 -1.49 7.72 10.47
N THR A 91 -0.70 8.06 11.48
CA THR A 91 0.35 9.06 11.38
C THR A 91 1.45 8.53 10.46
N ALA A 92 1.73 9.25 9.37
CA ALA A 92 2.81 8.90 8.45
C ALA A 92 4.16 8.75 9.19
N TYR A 93 5.04 7.91 8.65
CA TYR A 93 6.35 7.60 9.24
C TYR A 93 6.28 6.89 10.61
N THR A 94 5.18 6.17 10.90
CA THR A 94 5.06 5.33 12.09
C THR A 94 4.95 3.85 11.74
N LEU A 95 5.54 2.99 12.57
CA LEU A 95 5.52 1.54 12.34
C LEU A 95 4.11 0.92 12.27
N PRO A 96 3.09 1.38 13.03
CA PRO A 96 1.73 0.88 12.88
C PRO A 96 0.99 1.45 11.66
N SER A 97 1.37 2.62 11.10
CA SER A 97 0.63 3.15 9.94
C SER A 97 0.79 2.26 8.70
N GLU A 98 2.00 1.72 8.47
CA GLU A 98 2.30 0.82 7.35
C GLU A 98 1.89 -0.64 7.60
N ALA A 99 1.30 -0.94 8.76
CA ALA A 99 0.74 -2.24 9.08
C ALA A 99 -0.64 -2.44 8.41
N SER A 100 -0.96 -3.68 8.07
CA SER A 100 -2.29 -4.09 7.62
C SER A 100 -3.33 -3.78 8.71
N GLY A 101 -4.46 -3.17 8.35
CA GLY A 101 -5.43 -2.74 9.36
C GLY A 101 -4.92 -1.68 10.34
N ARG A 102 -3.75 -1.11 10.07
CA ARG A 102 -2.98 -0.20 10.94
C ARG A 102 -2.46 -0.83 12.24
N ARG A 103 -2.41 -2.17 12.34
CA ARG A 103 -2.10 -2.89 13.60
C ARG A 103 -1.18 -4.06 13.35
N ALA A 104 -0.36 -4.37 14.35
CA ALA A 104 0.58 -5.48 14.28
C ALA A 104 0.94 -6.00 15.69
N VAL A 105 1.72 -7.08 15.78
CA VAL A 105 2.24 -7.63 17.05
C VAL A 105 3.75 -7.48 17.11
N ARG A 106 4.23 -6.69 18.09
CA ARG A 106 5.65 -6.53 18.41
C ARG A 106 6.12 -7.59 19.41
N LEU A 107 7.12 -8.35 19.00
CA LEU A 107 7.81 -9.37 19.79
C LEU A 107 9.18 -8.84 20.24
N ALA A 108 9.47 -8.93 21.54
CA ALA A 108 10.82 -8.93 22.08
C ALA A 108 11.44 -10.34 21.99
N PRO A 109 12.77 -10.48 22.11
CA PRO A 109 13.44 -11.79 22.14
C PRO A 109 12.80 -12.76 23.16
N GLY A 110 12.30 -13.90 22.68
CA GLY A 110 11.59 -14.91 23.48
C GLY A 110 10.06 -14.85 23.40
N GLN A 111 9.47 -13.80 22.82
CA GLN A 111 8.01 -13.69 22.59
C GLN A 111 7.58 -14.33 21.26
N TYR A 112 6.30 -14.64 21.15
CA TYR A 112 5.69 -15.29 20.00
C TYR A 112 4.29 -14.76 19.66
N VAL A 113 3.87 -14.99 18.41
CA VAL A 113 2.48 -14.99 17.97
C VAL A 113 2.14 -16.37 17.38
N GLU A 114 0.93 -16.84 17.59
CA GLU A 114 0.48 -18.18 17.20
C GLU A 114 -0.88 -18.12 16.51
N PHE A 115 -0.85 -18.36 15.21
CA PHE A 115 -2.00 -18.42 14.32
C PHE A 115 -2.61 -19.83 14.36
N THR A 116 -3.91 -19.94 14.11
CA THR A 116 -4.57 -21.21 13.83
C THR A 116 -4.81 -21.28 12.32
N LEU A 117 -4.60 -22.42 11.67
CA LEU A 117 -4.88 -22.53 10.24
C LEU A 117 -6.40 -22.57 9.98
N PRO A 118 -6.94 -21.70 9.10
CA PRO A 118 -8.36 -21.72 8.72
C PRO A 118 -8.70 -22.85 7.73
N SER A 119 -7.73 -23.28 6.93
CA SER A 119 -7.85 -24.33 5.92
C SER A 119 -6.68 -25.31 6.01
N ALA A 120 -6.58 -26.27 5.10
CA ALA A 120 -5.35 -27.04 4.93
C ALA A 120 -4.30 -26.18 4.21
N ALA A 121 -3.06 -26.16 4.70
CA ALA A 121 -1.97 -25.36 4.12
C ALA A 121 -0.64 -26.13 4.16
N ASN A 122 0.27 -25.86 3.22
CA ASN A 122 1.61 -26.46 3.16
C ASN A 122 2.73 -25.42 3.01
N ALA A 123 2.41 -24.14 2.86
CA ALA A 123 3.33 -23.00 2.90
C ALA A 123 2.69 -21.80 3.63
N ILE A 124 3.53 -20.85 4.03
CA ILE A 124 3.12 -19.56 4.60
C ILE A 124 3.92 -18.41 3.99
N THR A 125 3.31 -17.23 3.92
CA THR A 125 4.00 -15.94 3.84
C THR A 125 3.82 -15.24 5.18
N VAL A 126 4.83 -14.48 5.62
CA VAL A 126 4.75 -13.63 6.81
C VAL A 126 5.19 -12.24 6.38
N ARG A 127 4.34 -11.22 6.60
CA ARG A 127 4.74 -9.81 6.51
C ARG A 127 5.22 -9.36 7.89
N TYR A 128 6.37 -8.70 7.93
CA TYR A 128 7.10 -8.45 9.16
C TYR A 128 7.93 -7.17 9.08
N SER A 129 8.40 -6.70 10.23
CA SER A 129 9.45 -5.68 10.31
C SER A 129 10.48 -6.06 11.36
N VAL A 130 11.74 -5.80 11.07
CA VAL A 130 12.87 -5.85 12.01
C VAL A 130 13.65 -4.53 11.93
N PRO A 131 14.31 -4.07 13.00
CA PRO A 131 15.07 -2.83 12.96
C PRO A 131 16.16 -2.85 11.88
N ASP A 132 16.42 -1.69 11.30
CA ASP A 132 17.59 -1.46 10.45
C ASP A 132 18.90 -1.56 11.26
N ALA A 133 20.03 -1.70 10.56
CA ALA A 133 21.34 -1.48 11.13
C ALA A 133 21.54 0.02 11.47
N PRO A 134 22.37 0.39 12.47
CA PRO A 134 22.51 1.79 12.90
C PRO A 134 23.11 2.79 11.89
N ARG A 135 23.34 2.39 10.64
CA ARG A 135 23.91 3.20 9.54
C ARG A 135 23.39 2.74 8.16
N GLY A 136 22.15 2.24 8.08
CA GLY A 136 21.62 1.71 6.84
C GLY A 136 22.07 0.31 6.48
N GLY A 137 21.49 -0.24 5.41
CA GLY A 137 21.88 -1.49 4.78
C GLY A 137 21.34 -2.77 5.42
N GLY A 138 20.51 -2.66 6.46
CA GLY A 138 19.77 -3.76 7.06
C GLY A 138 20.58 -4.73 7.95
N ILE A 139 19.82 -5.57 8.67
CA ILE A 139 20.31 -6.76 9.37
C ILE A 139 19.55 -7.99 8.89
N ASP A 140 20.12 -9.18 9.08
CA ASP A 140 19.36 -10.44 9.01
C ASP A 140 19.02 -10.90 10.42
N ALA A 141 17.83 -11.47 10.63
CA ALA A 141 17.36 -11.94 11.93
C ALA A 141 16.60 -13.29 11.83
N PRO A 142 16.86 -14.26 12.72
CA PRO A 142 16.13 -15.53 12.71
C PRO A 142 14.72 -15.38 13.32
N LEU A 143 13.72 -15.95 12.66
CA LEU A 143 12.38 -16.22 13.21
C LEU A 143 12.18 -17.73 13.31
N HIS A 144 11.84 -18.24 14.50
CA HIS A 144 11.52 -19.66 14.66
C HIS A 144 10.07 -19.93 14.26
N VAL A 145 9.87 -20.88 13.35
CA VAL A 145 8.54 -21.35 12.93
C VAL A 145 8.35 -22.78 13.44
N THR A 146 7.27 -23.02 14.18
CA THR A 146 6.86 -24.36 14.64
C THR A 146 5.38 -24.57 14.35
N VAL A 147 4.98 -25.82 14.09
CA VAL A 147 3.56 -26.17 13.91
C VAL A 147 3.18 -27.25 14.92
N ASN A 148 2.12 -27.02 15.70
CA ASN A 148 1.68 -27.86 16.83
C ASN A 148 2.81 -28.16 17.85
N GLY A 149 3.75 -27.23 18.06
CA GLY A 149 4.93 -27.44 18.92
C GLY A 149 5.93 -28.48 18.41
N GLY A 150 5.80 -28.92 17.15
CA GLY A 150 6.67 -29.91 16.52
C GLY A 150 8.02 -29.35 16.05
N GLY A 151 8.63 -30.03 15.07
CA GLY A 151 9.96 -29.70 14.54
C GLY A 151 10.12 -28.24 14.13
N LYS A 152 11.14 -27.59 14.69
CA LYS A 152 11.45 -26.16 14.50
C LYS A 152 12.10 -25.90 13.14
N LYS A 153 11.48 -25.06 12.31
CA LYS A 153 12.12 -24.41 11.17
C LYS A 153 12.66 -23.03 11.58
N VAL A 154 13.59 -22.51 10.79
CA VAL A 154 14.04 -21.12 10.86
C VAL A 154 13.66 -20.44 9.55
N MET A 155 12.96 -19.31 9.66
CA MET A 155 12.79 -18.34 8.59
C MET A 155 13.83 -17.24 8.84
N THR A 156 14.58 -16.85 7.81
CA THR A 156 15.50 -15.70 7.91
C THR A 156 14.72 -14.46 7.48
N LEU A 157 14.55 -13.54 8.42
CA LEU A 157 14.05 -12.18 8.19
C LEU A 157 15.23 -11.28 7.82
N THR A 158 14.97 -10.18 7.12
CA THR A 158 15.97 -9.15 6.80
C THR A 158 15.34 -7.75 6.81
N SER A 159 16.15 -6.71 6.99
CA SER A 159 15.72 -5.31 6.79
C SER A 159 16.39 -4.62 5.58
N ARG A 160 17.11 -5.38 4.75
CA ARG A 160 17.87 -4.86 3.58
C ARG A 160 17.00 -4.22 2.49
N TYR A 161 15.74 -4.62 2.39
CA TYR A 161 14.77 -4.14 1.40
C TYR A 161 13.67 -3.27 2.03
N SER A 162 13.85 -2.92 3.31
CA SER A 162 12.98 -2.05 4.09
C SER A 162 13.76 -0.80 4.49
N TRP A 163 13.11 0.14 5.17
CA TRP A 163 13.69 1.36 5.74
C TRP A 163 14.26 2.33 4.69
N LEU A 164 13.34 3.06 4.06
CA LEU A 164 13.66 4.25 3.27
C LEU A 164 13.47 5.50 4.14
N TYR A 165 14.46 6.39 4.10
CA TYR A 165 14.53 7.62 4.89
C TYR A 165 14.44 8.86 4.00
N ASN A 166 14.23 10.02 4.62
CA ASN A 166 14.43 11.36 4.03
C ASN A 166 13.37 11.80 3.00
N GLN A 167 13.65 12.89 2.29
CA GLN A 167 12.86 13.37 1.15
C GLN A 167 13.06 12.46 -0.07
N TYR A 168 12.12 12.46 -1.03
CA TYR A 168 12.27 11.85 -2.36
C TYR A 168 13.63 12.23 -2.99
N PRO A 169 14.34 11.32 -3.69
CA PRO A 169 14.02 9.92 -4.01
C PRO A 169 14.29 8.93 -2.86
N PHE A 170 14.36 9.43 -1.63
CA PHE A 170 14.66 8.68 -0.41
C PHE A 170 16.12 8.23 -0.33
N SER A 171 16.50 7.68 0.82
CA SER A 171 17.86 7.22 1.09
C SER A 171 17.86 6.01 2.01
N ASN A 172 18.81 5.10 1.82
CA ASN A 172 19.08 3.99 2.74
C ASN A 172 20.05 4.41 3.89
N ASP A 173 20.31 5.71 4.10
CA ASP A 173 21.12 6.21 5.22
C ASP A 173 20.26 6.94 6.29
N PRO A 174 20.06 6.37 7.50
CA PRO A 174 19.33 7.01 8.59
C PRO A 174 20.02 8.28 9.13
N ASP A 175 21.33 8.40 8.93
CA ASP A 175 22.15 9.56 9.32
C ASP A 175 22.28 10.60 8.19
N ALA A 176 21.56 10.46 7.07
CA ALA A 176 21.57 11.41 5.96
C ALA A 176 21.22 12.86 6.38
N GLY A 177 21.81 13.85 5.72
CA GLY A 177 21.28 15.23 5.73
C GLY A 177 20.09 15.35 4.78
N LEU A 178 19.26 16.40 4.91
CA LEU A 178 18.18 16.68 3.94
C LEU A 178 18.71 16.62 2.51
N LEU A 179 18.07 15.83 1.64
CA LEU A 179 18.46 15.74 0.22
C LEU A 179 18.13 17.05 -0.51
N HIS A 180 17.03 17.68 -0.12
CA HIS A 180 16.49 18.92 -0.69
C HIS A 180 16.23 19.96 0.41
N PRO A 181 17.28 20.58 0.99
CA PRO A 181 17.13 21.61 2.01
C PRO A 181 16.50 22.91 1.47
N ASP A 182 16.40 23.04 0.15
CA ASP A 182 15.74 24.10 -0.61
C ASP A 182 14.23 23.87 -0.81
N TRP A 183 13.71 22.67 -0.51
CA TRP A 183 12.27 22.40 -0.54
C TRP A 183 11.59 22.83 0.77
N TRP A 184 10.29 23.09 0.70
CA TRP A 184 9.48 23.31 1.90
C TRP A 184 9.22 21.98 2.60
N ILE A 185 9.27 21.96 3.94
CA ILE A 185 8.94 20.78 4.75
C ILE A 185 7.99 21.10 5.91
N THR A 186 7.02 20.21 6.11
CA THR A 186 5.94 20.29 7.11
C THR A 186 6.47 20.42 8.54
N GLU A 187 7.61 19.80 8.83
CA GLU A 187 8.21 19.66 10.14
C GLU A 187 8.81 20.96 10.68
N CYS A 188 9.11 21.94 9.81
CA CYS A 188 9.41 23.33 10.21
C CYS A 188 8.41 24.36 9.68
N GLN A 189 7.43 23.93 8.85
CA GLN A 189 6.54 24.81 8.07
C GLN A 189 7.33 25.83 7.21
N CYS A 190 8.51 25.43 6.73
CA CYS A 190 9.52 26.34 6.20
C CYS A 190 10.34 25.70 5.07
N VAL A 191 11.10 26.52 4.35
CA VAL A 191 12.23 26.07 3.51
C VAL A 191 13.51 26.14 4.36
N PRO A 192 14.15 25.01 4.73
CA PRO A 192 15.28 25.01 5.66
C PRO A 192 16.45 25.90 5.26
N ALA A 193 16.85 25.88 3.98
CA ALA A 193 17.95 26.68 3.44
C ALA A 193 17.65 28.20 3.39
N ALA A 194 16.38 28.60 3.43
CA ALA A 194 15.95 29.99 3.45
C ALA A 194 15.60 30.49 4.88
N THR A 195 15.69 29.63 5.88
CA THR A 195 15.25 29.92 7.26
C THR A 195 16.45 30.18 8.17
N SER A 196 16.34 31.22 9.03
CA SER A 196 17.40 31.62 9.95
C SER A 196 16.86 31.80 11.37
N PRO A 197 17.41 31.09 12.39
CA PRO A 197 18.44 30.06 12.27
C PRO A 197 17.92 28.84 11.48
N THR A 198 18.82 28.15 10.77
CA THR A 198 18.49 26.92 10.02
C THR A 198 17.91 25.87 10.98
N PRO A 199 16.76 25.25 10.65
CA PRO A 199 16.11 24.29 11.54
C PRO A 199 16.96 23.02 11.70
N VAL A 200 17.02 22.50 12.93
CA VAL A 200 17.63 21.20 13.22
C VAL A 200 16.56 20.13 13.07
N ILE A 201 16.71 19.28 12.05
CA ILE A 201 15.78 18.19 11.76
C ILE A 201 16.25 16.92 12.49
N THR A 202 15.33 16.28 13.22
CA THR A 202 15.58 15.04 13.97
C THR A 202 15.85 13.88 13.02
N LYS A 203 16.81 13.01 13.37
CA LYS A 203 17.17 11.80 12.63
C LYS A 203 16.78 10.53 13.40
N PRO A 204 16.43 9.41 12.71
CA PRO A 204 16.23 9.32 11.26
C PRO A 204 15.04 10.18 10.80
N PHE A 205 15.20 10.88 9.69
CA PHE A 205 14.16 11.75 9.13
C PHE A 205 13.25 10.95 8.20
N ARG A 206 11.93 11.16 8.28
CA ARG A 206 10.91 10.49 7.44
C ARG A 206 11.16 8.98 7.19
N PRO A 207 11.37 8.16 8.24
CA PRO A 207 11.52 6.72 8.07
C PRO A 207 10.22 6.08 7.56
N SER A 208 10.31 5.21 6.57
CA SER A 208 9.17 4.58 5.88
C SER A 208 9.57 3.26 5.22
N HIS A 209 8.62 2.57 4.62
CA HIS A 209 8.81 1.26 3.98
C HIS A 209 9.36 0.24 5.00
N PHE A 210 8.74 0.19 6.17
CA PHE A 210 9.23 -0.53 7.36
C PHE A 210 9.17 -2.06 7.24
N TYR A 211 8.35 -2.58 6.33
CA TYR A 211 7.98 -3.99 6.24
C TYR A 211 8.62 -4.69 5.04
N ASP A 212 8.70 -6.01 5.13
CA ASP A 212 9.09 -6.95 4.07
C ASP A 212 8.26 -8.25 4.21
N GLU A 213 8.21 -9.08 3.17
CA GLU A 213 7.53 -10.37 3.19
C GLU A 213 8.45 -11.55 2.95
N GLN A 214 8.42 -12.55 3.85
CA GLN A 214 9.19 -13.77 3.68
C GLN A 214 8.32 -15.04 3.63
N ARG A 215 8.55 -15.82 2.58
CA ARG A 215 7.86 -17.08 2.27
C ARG A 215 8.59 -18.29 2.87
N LEU A 216 7.83 -19.31 3.32
CA LEU A 216 8.36 -20.56 3.87
C LEU A 216 7.46 -21.76 3.55
N PRO A 217 7.93 -22.72 2.75
CA PRO A 217 7.30 -24.04 2.64
C PRO A 217 7.37 -24.80 3.97
N LEU A 218 6.22 -25.24 4.51
CA LEU A 218 6.14 -26.01 5.76
C LEU A 218 6.66 -27.45 5.58
N GLY A 219 6.74 -27.95 4.34
CA GLY A 219 7.36 -29.25 3.99
C GLY A 219 6.43 -30.46 4.13
N ARG A 220 5.18 -30.25 4.56
CA ARG A 220 4.05 -31.17 4.45
C ARG A 220 2.76 -30.36 4.56
N THR A 221 1.64 -30.93 4.12
CA THR A 221 0.31 -30.32 4.34
C THR A 221 -0.15 -30.52 5.78
N TYR A 222 -0.50 -29.41 6.41
CA TYR A 222 -1.18 -29.29 7.70
C TYR A 222 -2.68 -29.07 7.47
N ARG A 223 -3.49 -29.18 8.52
CA ARG A 223 -4.96 -29.14 8.48
C ARG A 223 -5.50 -27.86 9.12
N ALA A 224 -6.76 -27.54 8.82
CA ALA A 224 -7.49 -26.54 9.58
C ALA A 224 -7.49 -26.90 11.07
N GLY A 225 -7.23 -25.92 11.93
CA GLY A 225 -7.06 -26.11 13.38
C GLY A 225 -5.62 -26.38 13.84
N ASP A 226 -4.67 -26.70 12.95
CA ASP A 226 -3.25 -26.78 13.33
C ASP A 226 -2.70 -25.38 13.66
N ARG A 227 -1.87 -25.27 14.71
CA ARG A 227 -1.36 -24.00 15.24
C ARG A 227 0.05 -23.71 14.71
N VAL A 228 0.22 -22.60 13.98
CA VAL A 228 1.51 -22.12 13.44
C VAL A 228 2.03 -21.01 14.35
N ARG A 229 3.13 -21.27 15.05
CA ARG A 229 3.78 -20.31 15.96
C ARG A 229 5.03 -19.70 15.34
N LEU A 230 5.05 -18.37 15.32
CA LEU A 230 6.19 -17.53 14.98
C LEU A 230 6.80 -16.98 16.27
N THR A 231 8.05 -17.34 16.57
CA THR A 231 8.73 -16.97 17.82
C THR A 231 10.01 -16.21 17.53
N ALA A 232 10.14 -15.00 18.05
CA ALA A 232 11.40 -14.26 18.07
C ALA A 232 12.39 -14.98 19.01
N PRO A 233 13.55 -15.48 18.54
CA PRO A 233 14.48 -16.24 19.38
C PRO A 233 15.07 -15.39 20.51
N ALA A 234 15.22 -15.94 21.72
CA ALA A 234 15.79 -15.22 22.86
C ALA A 234 17.25 -14.77 22.67
N GLY A 235 17.97 -15.35 21.69
CA GLY A 235 19.32 -14.96 21.27
C GLY A 235 19.36 -14.34 19.87
N THR A 236 18.27 -13.73 19.40
CA THR A 236 18.28 -12.95 18.15
C THR A 236 19.08 -11.65 18.31
N ASN A 237 19.66 -11.18 17.20
CA ASN A 237 20.35 -9.89 17.10
C ASN A 237 19.38 -8.70 16.90
N ALA A 238 18.15 -8.95 16.44
CA ALA A 238 17.13 -7.92 16.31
C ALA A 238 16.59 -7.50 17.69
N ALA A 239 16.65 -6.20 18.01
CA ALA A 239 16.14 -5.68 19.29
C ALA A 239 14.64 -5.90 19.49
N TRP A 240 13.91 -6.14 18.40
CA TRP A 240 12.49 -6.50 18.34
C TRP A 240 12.18 -7.11 16.97
N THR A 241 11.02 -7.75 16.85
CA THR A 241 10.45 -8.23 15.57
C THR A 241 8.97 -7.93 15.59
N VAL A 242 8.46 -7.17 14.62
CA VAL A 242 7.02 -7.00 14.41
C VAL A 242 6.55 -8.04 13.41
N ILE A 243 5.45 -8.71 13.71
CA ILE A 243 4.67 -9.51 12.77
C ILE A 243 3.40 -8.72 12.46
N ASP A 244 3.16 -8.48 11.18
CA ASP A 244 1.98 -7.80 10.65
C ASP A 244 0.83 -8.81 10.46
N LEU A 245 1.06 -9.78 9.57
CA LEU A 245 0.09 -10.81 9.20
C LEU A 245 0.78 -12.13 8.81
N LEU A 246 -0.02 -13.19 8.69
CA LEU A 246 0.39 -14.45 8.10
C LEU A 246 -0.62 -14.87 7.02
N ASP A 247 -0.12 -15.10 5.81
CA ASP A 247 -0.87 -15.73 4.73
C ASP A 247 -0.61 -17.23 4.74
N SER A 248 -1.67 -18.02 4.61
CA SER A 248 -1.61 -19.49 4.61
C SER A 248 -2.11 -20.06 3.28
N GLU A 249 -1.29 -20.89 2.62
CA GLU A 249 -1.53 -21.36 1.25
C GLU A 249 -1.41 -22.90 1.13
N LEU A 250 -2.24 -23.49 0.28
CA LEU A 250 -2.14 -24.88 -0.18
C LEU A 250 -1.52 -24.94 -1.57
N VAL A 251 -0.19 -24.83 -1.62
CA VAL A 251 0.59 -24.89 -2.86
C VAL A 251 0.38 -26.24 -3.55
N GLY A 252 -0.04 -26.22 -4.82
CA GLY A 252 -0.18 -27.41 -5.65
C GLY A 252 1.16 -28.05 -6.00
N ALA A 253 1.15 -29.25 -6.60
CA ALA A 253 2.39 -29.89 -7.06
C ALA A 253 3.05 -29.07 -8.21
N PRO A 254 4.38 -29.11 -8.36
CA PRO A 254 5.07 -28.36 -9.42
C PRO A 254 4.57 -28.76 -10.81
N HIS A 255 4.38 -27.76 -11.67
CA HIS A 255 4.09 -27.97 -13.08
C HIS A 255 5.29 -28.62 -13.79
N VAL A 256 5.03 -29.45 -14.82
CA VAL A 256 6.04 -30.14 -15.61
C VAL A 256 5.69 -30.06 -17.10
N ARG A 257 6.62 -29.53 -17.91
CA ARG A 257 6.50 -29.47 -19.37
C ARG A 257 7.48 -30.45 -20.02
N LEU A 258 6.98 -31.60 -20.48
CA LEU A 258 7.81 -32.68 -21.06
C LEU A 258 8.40 -32.38 -22.45
N VAL A 259 7.82 -31.42 -23.18
CA VAL A 259 8.23 -31.04 -24.54
C VAL A 259 8.47 -29.53 -24.57
N ALA A 260 9.72 -29.14 -24.37
CA ALA A 260 10.17 -27.75 -24.27
C ALA A 260 11.69 -27.64 -24.50
N ALA A 261 12.16 -26.40 -24.69
CA ALA A 261 13.54 -26.03 -24.47
C ALA A 261 13.78 -25.85 -22.95
N ASP A 262 14.13 -26.92 -22.26
CA ASP A 262 14.49 -26.88 -20.84
C ASP A 262 15.84 -26.15 -20.64
N VAL A 263 15.85 -25.09 -19.84
CA VAL A 263 17.05 -24.24 -19.62
C VAL A 263 18.26 -24.99 -19.05
N LEU A 264 18.05 -26.12 -18.36
CA LEU A 264 19.14 -26.96 -17.84
C LEU A 264 19.97 -27.56 -18.98
N LEU A 265 19.34 -27.91 -20.10
CA LEU A 265 20.03 -28.45 -21.29
C LEU A 265 20.92 -27.40 -21.98
N PHE A 266 20.72 -26.11 -21.67
CA PHE A 266 21.55 -25.00 -22.17
C PHE A 266 22.56 -24.49 -21.13
N GLY A 267 22.63 -25.13 -19.96
CA GLY A 267 23.64 -24.92 -18.92
C GLY A 267 23.23 -24.00 -17.76
N ALA A 268 21.93 -23.73 -17.58
CA ALA A 268 21.43 -22.96 -16.43
C ALA A 268 21.74 -23.64 -15.09
N ASP A 269 21.93 -22.86 -14.02
CA ASP A 269 22.28 -23.36 -12.69
C ASP A 269 21.09 -23.24 -11.72
N PRO A 270 20.39 -24.35 -11.39
CA PRO A 270 19.21 -24.35 -10.52
C PRO A 270 19.55 -24.21 -9.02
N LEU A 271 20.82 -24.02 -8.67
CA LEU A 271 21.29 -23.73 -7.30
C LEU A 271 21.60 -22.24 -7.09
N GLY A 272 21.41 -21.39 -8.10
CA GLY A 272 21.61 -19.94 -8.01
C GLY A 272 23.06 -19.53 -7.79
N ARG A 273 24.02 -20.39 -8.12
CA ARG A 273 25.47 -20.19 -7.85
C ARG A 273 26.24 -19.53 -8.99
N ARG A 274 25.67 -19.53 -10.19
CA ARG A 274 26.25 -19.02 -11.43
C ARG A 274 25.18 -18.33 -12.24
N ASP A 275 25.56 -17.27 -12.95
CA ASP A 275 24.67 -16.60 -13.89
C ASP A 275 24.17 -17.58 -14.98
N SER A 276 22.86 -17.53 -15.22
CA SER A 276 22.13 -18.38 -16.16
C SER A 276 21.56 -17.60 -17.34
N ALA A 277 21.77 -16.28 -17.45
CA ALA A 277 21.21 -15.46 -18.52
C ALA A 277 21.66 -15.95 -19.90
N GLY A 278 22.96 -16.24 -20.03
CA GLY A 278 23.54 -16.86 -21.23
C GLY A 278 23.12 -18.32 -21.50
N ALA A 279 22.34 -18.95 -20.64
CA ALA A 279 21.65 -20.22 -20.90
C ALA A 279 20.19 -19.98 -21.32
N PHE A 280 19.52 -18.99 -20.71
CA PHE A 280 18.19 -18.52 -21.10
C PHE A 280 18.16 -18.02 -22.55
N ASP A 281 19.12 -17.18 -22.98
CA ASP A 281 19.18 -16.70 -24.37
C ASP A 281 19.25 -17.87 -25.37
N LYS A 282 20.03 -18.91 -25.04
CA LYS A 282 20.21 -20.10 -25.88
C LYS A 282 18.94 -20.96 -25.91
N ALA A 283 18.27 -21.12 -24.77
CA ALA A 283 17.00 -21.82 -24.68
C ALA A 283 15.92 -21.11 -25.50
N ILE A 284 15.79 -19.79 -25.37
CA ILE A 284 14.90 -18.93 -26.17
C ILE A 284 15.22 -19.08 -27.66
N ALA A 285 16.48 -18.87 -28.06
CA ALA A 285 16.88 -18.96 -29.46
C ALA A 285 16.67 -20.37 -30.07
N PHE A 286 16.81 -21.44 -29.27
CA PHE A 286 16.45 -22.79 -29.69
C PHE A 286 14.94 -23.00 -29.76
N ALA A 287 14.18 -22.51 -28.78
CA ALA A 287 12.73 -22.60 -28.69
C ALA A 287 12.07 -21.98 -29.93
N LYS A 288 12.42 -20.73 -30.27
CA LYS A 288 11.93 -20.02 -31.46
C LYS A 288 12.17 -20.81 -32.75
N ARG A 289 13.41 -21.28 -32.98
CA ARG A 289 13.77 -22.05 -34.18
C ARG A 289 13.02 -23.39 -34.32
N ASN A 290 12.63 -24.01 -33.21
CA ASN A 290 11.98 -25.32 -33.21
C ASN A 290 10.46 -25.26 -32.89
N LYS A 291 9.89 -24.06 -32.72
CA LYS A 291 8.49 -23.82 -32.30
C LYS A 291 8.14 -24.53 -30.99
N LEU A 292 9.05 -24.47 -30.02
CA LEU A 292 8.87 -24.99 -28.67
C LEU A 292 8.62 -23.84 -27.69
N LYS A 293 8.10 -24.17 -26.51
CA LYS A 293 8.14 -23.28 -25.33
C LYS A 293 9.50 -23.41 -24.62
N VAL A 294 9.92 -22.39 -23.90
CA VAL A 294 11.01 -22.49 -22.90
C VAL A 294 10.41 -22.99 -21.59
N TYR A 295 11.08 -23.94 -20.94
CA TYR A 295 10.67 -24.45 -19.63
C TYR A 295 11.79 -24.27 -18.60
N ILE A 296 11.38 -23.84 -17.40
CA ILE A 296 12.28 -23.56 -16.27
C ILE A 296 11.88 -24.46 -15.09
N PRO A 297 12.50 -25.65 -14.94
CA PRO A 297 12.16 -26.60 -13.88
C PRO A 297 12.43 -26.05 -12.46
N PRO A 298 11.94 -26.72 -11.40
CA PRO A 298 12.15 -26.28 -10.02
C PRO A 298 13.62 -26.01 -9.69
N GLY A 299 13.89 -24.85 -9.08
CA GLY A 299 15.23 -24.37 -8.76
C GLY A 299 15.27 -22.86 -8.55
N THR A 300 16.41 -22.38 -8.06
CA THR A 300 16.74 -20.95 -8.02
C THR A 300 17.77 -20.67 -9.09
N TYR A 301 17.51 -19.71 -9.99
CA TYR A 301 18.40 -19.37 -11.10
C TYR A 301 18.90 -17.95 -10.94
N GLN A 302 20.22 -17.75 -11.00
CA GLN A 302 20.79 -16.39 -10.92
C GLN A 302 20.81 -15.76 -12.32
N VAL A 303 20.31 -14.53 -12.46
CA VAL A 303 20.26 -13.76 -13.71
C VAL A 303 20.53 -12.29 -13.37
N ASN A 304 21.70 -11.77 -13.75
CA ASN A 304 22.17 -10.44 -13.33
C ASN A 304 22.13 -9.38 -14.45
N ARG A 305 21.21 -9.55 -15.40
CA ARG A 305 20.85 -8.59 -16.45
C ARG A 305 19.50 -8.97 -17.07
N HIS A 306 18.91 -8.09 -17.85
CA HIS A 306 17.62 -8.34 -18.48
C HIS A 306 17.70 -9.48 -19.51
N ILE A 307 16.65 -10.29 -19.56
CA ILE A 307 16.41 -11.31 -20.60
C ILE A 307 15.46 -10.71 -21.63
N ILE A 308 15.94 -10.47 -22.84
CA ILE A 308 15.11 -9.91 -23.91
C ILE A 308 14.20 -11.02 -24.47
N VAL A 309 12.89 -10.77 -24.43
CA VAL A 309 11.83 -11.70 -24.83
C VAL A 309 10.99 -11.14 -25.96
N ASP A 310 10.71 -11.99 -26.94
CA ASP A 310 10.02 -11.66 -28.20
C ASP A 310 9.61 -12.99 -28.86
N ASP A 311 8.35 -13.14 -29.29
CA ASP A 311 7.81 -14.32 -29.99
C ASP A 311 8.26 -15.63 -29.30
N VAL A 312 7.88 -15.76 -28.03
CA VAL A 312 8.33 -16.82 -27.12
C VAL A 312 7.38 -17.01 -25.93
N THR A 313 7.08 -18.26 -25.60
CA THR A 313 6.49 -18.63 -24.30
C THR A 313 7.55 -19.16 -23.34
N ILE A 314 7.56 -18.68 -22.09
CA ILE A 314 8.46 -19.09 -21.02
C ILE A 314 7.64 -19.49 -19.79
N GLU A 315 7.79 -20.75 -19.36
CA GLU A 315 6.98 -21.34 -18.29
C GLU A 315 7.86 -21.92 -17.18
N GLY A 316 7.58 -21.53 -15.93
CA GLY A 316 8.16 -22.16 -14.75
C GLY A 316 7.33 -23.34 -14.23
N ALA A 317 7.81 -23.95 -13.14
CA ALA A 317 7.13 -25.04 -12.45
C ALA A 317 6.11 -24.56 -11.40
N GLY A 318 5.81 -23.27 -11.33
CA GLY A 318 5.05 -22.58 -10.29
C GLY A 318 5.95 -21.63 -9.47
N SER A 319 5.42 -20.49 -9.05
CA SER A 319 6.17 -19.43 -8.35
C SER A 319 6.65 -19.79 -6.93
N TRP A 320 6.29 -20.97 -6.41
CA TRP A 320 6.85 -21.60 -5.21
C TRP A 320 8.01 -22.58 -5.49
N TYR A 321 8.28 -22.87 -6.77
CA TYR A 321 9.23 -23.90 -7.21
C TYR A 321 10.33 -23.36 -8.12
N THR A 322 9.99 -22.44 -9.02
CA THR A 322 10.92 -21.79 -9.93
C THR A 322 11.12 -20.34 -9.48
N ILE A 323 12.34 -20.00 -9.06
CA ILE A 323 12.73 -18.66 -8.61
C ILE A 323 13.84 -18.15 -9.51
N ILE A 324 13.69 -16.96 -10.07
CA ILE A 324 14.68 -16.31 -10.94
C ILE A 324 15.13 -15.05 -10.21
N LYS A 325 16.40 -14.97 -9.81
CA LYS A 325 16.88 -13.89 -8.97
C LYS A 325 18.10 -13.17 -9.50
N GLY A 326 18.14 -11.87 -9.27
CA GLY A 326 19.25 -11.01 -9.66
C GLY A 326 20.13 -10.61 -8.50
N ARG A 327 21.26 -10.01 -8.86
CA ARG A 327 21.83 -8.88 -8.13
C ARG A 327 21.56 -7.64 -8.96
N GLU A 328 21.47 -6.50 -8.29
CA GLU A 328 21.72 -5.22 -8.92
C GLU A 328 23.22 -5.14 -9.31
N VAL A 329 23.50 -4.63 -10.51
CA VAL A 329 24.84 -4.57 -11.08
C VAL A 329 25.06 -3.18 -11.68
N ALA A 330 25.98 -2.42 -11.10
CA ALA A 330 26.41 -1.13 -11.63
C ALA A 330 27.05 -1.29 -13.01
N LEU A 331 26.59 -0.49 -13.96
CA LEU A 331 27.09 -0.45 -15.32
C LEU A 331 28.35 0.43 -15.40
N PRO A 332 29.35 0.10 -16.25
CA PRO A 332 30.59 0.87 -16.35
C PRO A 332 30.40 2.25 -17.01
N VAL A 333 29.29 2.42 -17.74
CA VAL A 333 28.73 3.66 -18.28
C VAL A 333 27.20 3.52 -18.26
N PRO A 334 26.42 4.61 -18.16
CA PRO A 334 24.97 4.53 -18.28
C PRO A 334 24.52 3.92 -19.61
N ALA A 335 23.40 3.20 -19.59
CA ALA A 335 22.74 2.68 -20.78
C ALA A 335 21.94 3.79 -21.52
N PRO A 336 21.43 3.55 -22.75
CA PRO A 336 20.80 4.59 -23.58
C PRO A 336 19.51 5.21 -23.01
N ASP A 337 18.85 4.49 -22.11
CA ASP A 337 17.69 4.89 -21.31
C ASP A 337 18.07 5.79 -20.10
N GLY A 338 19.36 5.88 -19.78
CA GLY A 338 19.89 6.55 -18.60
C GLY A 338 20.19 5.61 -17.43
N SER A 339 19.88 4.31 -17.51
CA SER A 339 20.08 3.35 -16.42
C SER A 339 21.55 3.28 -16.00
N THR A 340 21.81 3.41 -14.70
CA THR A 340 23.15 3.26 -14.10
C THR A 340 23.41 1.85 -13.57
N HIS A 341 22.35 1.08 -13.29
CA HIS A 341 22.40 -0.34 -12.93
C HIS A 341 21.53 -1.21 -13.86
N THR A 342 21.76 -2.52 -13.82
CA THR A 342 20.87 -3.56 -14.38
C THR A 342 20.64 -4.66 -13.35
N GLY A 343 19.56 -5.43 -13.49
CA GLY A 343 19.17 -6.48 -12.54
C GLY A 343 18.58 -7.72 -13.22
N VAL A 344 17.89 -8.56 -12.47
CA VAL A 344 16.99 -9.55 -13.09
C VAL A 344 15.79 -8.85 -13.69
N GLY A 345 15.37 -9.27 -14.88
CA GLY A 345 14.12 -8.82 -15.48
C GLY A 345 13.83 -9.52 -16.80
N PHE A 346 12.57 -9.57 -17.20
CA PHE A 346 12.14 -10.03 -18.53
C PHE A 346 11.64 -8.84 -19.34
N TYR A 347 12.34 -8.50 -20.41
CA TYR A 347 12.13 -7.24 -21.12
C TYR A 347 11.71 -7.47 -22.57
N GLY A 348 10.66 -6.76 -23.00
CA GLY A 348 10.42 -6.52 -24.42
C GLY A 348 11.54 -5.65 -25.01
N LYS A 349 11.63 -5.59 -26.33
CA LYS A 349 12.45 -4.57 -26.99
C LYS A 349 11.84 -3.19 -26.74
N ASP A 350 12.64 -2.14 -26.90
CA ASP A 350 12.15 -0.76 -26.86
C ASP A 350 11.11 -0.53 -27.97
N ALA A 351 10.09 0.28 -27.71
CA ALA A 351 9.06 0.58 -28.71
C ALA A 351 9.65 1.26 -29.97
N ALA A 352 10.75 2.01 -29.82
CA ALA A 352 11.51 2.61 -30.91
C ALA A 352 12.13 1.58 -31.87
N ASP A 353 12.53 0.41 -31.37
CA ASP A 353 13.03 -0.73 -32.14
C ASP A 353 11.89 -1.63 -32.69
N GLY A 354 10.64 -1.14 -32.62
CA GLY A 354 9.42 -1.85 -33.01
C GLY A 354 8.82 -2.76 -31.94
N GLY A 355 9.40 -2.77 -30.73
CA GLY A 355 8.93 -3.54 -29.59
C GLY A 355 9.05 -5.06 -29.74
N SER A 356 8.56 -5.77 -28.73
CA SER A 356 8.31 -7.22 -28.77
C SER A 356 6.85 -7.55 -29.01
N ARG A 357 6.57 -8.79 -29.36
CA ARG A 357 5.20 -9.33 -29.46
C ARG A 357 5.11 -10.81 -29.14
N ASP A 358 3.91 -11.34 -28.90
CA ASP A 358 3.66 -12.78 -28.70
C ASP A 358 4.55 -13.36 -27.57
N VAL A 359 4.65 -12.60 -26.48
CA VAL A 359 5.41 -12.95 -25.28
C VAL A 359 4.45 -13.50 -24.23
N HIS A 360 4.74 -14.70 -23.72
CA HIS A 360 3.90 -15.36 -22.71
C HIS A 360 4.78 -15.83 -21.55
N LEU A 361 4.69 -15.16 -20.39
CA LEU A 361 5.47 -15.46 -19.18
C LEU A 361 4.54 -16.05 -18.11
N SER A 362 4.83 -17.23 -17.57
CA SER A 362 4.01 -17.76 -16.47
C SER A 362 4.70 -18.70 -15.48
N GLY A 363 4.17 -18.72 -14.25
CA GLY A 363 4.48 -19.74 -13.25
C GLY A 363 5.91 -19.71 -12.68
N PHE A 364 6.52 -18.54 -12.46
CA PHE A 364 7.79 -18.40 -11.75
C PHE A 364 7.81 -17.16 -10.85
N ALA A 365 8.75 -17.11 -9.90
CA ALA A 365 9.03 -15.92 -9.10
C ALA A 365 10.20 -15.13 -9.68
N ILE A 366 10.17 -13.81 -9.50
CA ILE A 366 11.28 -12.88 -9.77
C ILE A 366 11.68 -12.23 -8.44
N GLU A 367 12.96 -12.28 -8.10
CA GLU A 367 13.53 -11.61 -6.92
C GLU A 367 14.70 -10.70 -7.32
N GLY A 368 14.53 -9.40 -7.22
CA GLY A 368 15.63 -8.45 -7.38
C GLY A 368 16.58 -8.42 -6.18
N ASP A 369 17.39 -7.36 -6.14
CA ASP A 369 18.27 -7.01 -5.02
C ASP A 369 18.36 -5.47 -4.88
N VAL A 370 17.27 -4.77 -5.25
CA VAL A 370 17.16 -3.31 -5.30
C VAL A 370 16.82 -2.79 -3.90
N ARG A 371 17.54 -1.77 -3.42
CA ARG A 371 17.47 -1.31 -2.00
C ARG A 371 17.33 0.20 -1.82
N GLU A 372 17.33 0.95 -2.90
CA GLU A 372 17.05 2.39 -2.93
C GLU A 372 16.37 2.74 -4.26
N ARG A 373 15.82 3.96 -4.37
CA ARG A 373 15.09 4.38 -5.58
C ARG A 373 16.00 5.18 -6.49
N VAL A 374 16.45 4.55 -7.57
CA VAL A 374 17.11 5.24 -8.69
C VAL A 374 16.13 5.29 -9.86
N ASP A 375 15.46 6.43 -10.04
CA ASP A 375 14.34 6.55 -10.99
C ASP A 375 14.71 6.20 -12.43
N THR A 376 15.93 6.55 -12.85
CA THR A 376 16.47 6.27 -14.19
C THR A 376 16.67 4.78 -14.47
N ASP A 377 16.77 3.95 -13.43
CA ASP A 377 17.29 2.59 -13.58
C ASP A 377 16.15 1.61 -13.86
N GLN A 378 16.23 0.93 -15.01
CA GLN A 378 15.28 -0.08 -15.47
C GLN A 378 15.48 -1.43 -14.76
N VAL A 379 15.56 -1.42 -13.42
CA VAL A 379 15.73 -2.63 -12.58
C VAL A 379 14.37 -3.18 -12.10
N ASN A 380 13.47 -3.40 -13.06
CA ASN A 380 12.10 -3.85 -12.83
C ASN A 380 11.93 -5.35 -13.12
N GLY A 381 10.92 -6.00 -12.54
CA GLY A 381 10.68 -7.44 -12.75
C GLY A 381 10.34 -7.80 -14.20
N VAL A 382 9.52 -6.97 -14.85
CA VAL A 382 9.19 -7.05 -16.29
C VAL A 382 9.17 -5.63 -16.87
N GLY A 383 9.57 -5.45 -18.14
CA GLY A 383 9.43 -4.13 -18.78
C GLY A 383 9.66 -4.08 -20.28
N GLY A 384 9.89 -2.87 -20.80
CA GLY A 384 9.95 -2.59 -22.24
C GLY A 384 8.59 -2.74 -22.94
N ALA A 385 8.57 -2.74 -24.28
CA ALA A 385 7.33 -2.85 -25.05
C ALA A 385 7.03 -4.29 -25.46
N MET A 386 5.86 -4.83 -25.11
CA MET A 386 5.42 -6.17 -25.56
C MET A 386 3.92 -6.23 -25.92
N SER A 387 3.62 -6.26 -27.22
CA SER A 387 2.23 -6.33 -27.70
C SER A 387 1.69 -7.75 -27.83
N ASP A 388 0.37 -7.92 -27.81
CA ASP A 388 -0.30 -9.22 -28.00
C ASP A 388 0.27 -10.31 -27.06
N SER A 389 0.38 -10.01 -25.76
CA SER A 389 1.24 -10.74 -24.79
C SER A 389 0.53 -11.04 -23.45
N THR A 390 0.99 -12.04 -22.69
CA THR A 390 0.45 -12.40 -21.37
C THR A 390 1.53 -12.57 -20.31
N ILE A 391 1.20 -12.18 -19.08
CA ILE A 391 2.02 -12.39 -17.88
C ILE A 391 1.09 -12.95 -16.80
N GLU A 392 1.30 -14.21 -16.40
CA GLU A 392 0.31 -14.98 -15.62
C GLU A 392 0.91 -15.74 -14.43
N GLY A 393 0.35 -15.52 -13.24
CA GLY A 393 0.72 -16.29 -12.05
C GLY A 393 2.19 -16.15 -11.63
N LEU A 394 2.79 -14.98 -11.87
CA LEU A 394 4.13 -14.68 -11.37
C LEU A 394 4.10 -14.27 -9.89
N HIS A 395 5.29 -14.21 -9.26
CA HIS A 395 5.49 -13.57 -7.96
C HIS A 395 6.72 -12.67 -8.01
N ILE A 396 6.57 -11.34 -7.91
CA ILE A 396 7.66 -10.37 -8.08
C ILE A 396 7.95 -9.67 -6.75
N ARG A 397 9.22 -9.55 -6.35
CA ARG A 397 9.67 -8.76 -5.18
C ARG A 397 11.07 -8.18 -5.32
N HIS A 398 11.37 -7.12 -4.56
CA HIS A 398 12.70 -6.50 -4.39
C HIS A 398 13.30 -5.90 -5.68
N THR A 399 12.42 -5.37 -6.52
CA THR A 399 12.72 -4.62 -7.76
C THR A 399 12.32 -3.15 -7.59
N LYS A 400 12.74 -2.25 -8.50
CA LYS A 400 12.31 -0.84 -8.44
C LYS A 400 10.79 -0.77 -8.63
N ALA A 401 10.32 -1.10 -9.84
CA ALA A 401 8.93 -1.37 -10.10
C ALA A 401 8.69 -2.87 -10.35
N GLY A 402 7.48 -3.35 -10.07
CA GLY A 402 7.12 -4.75 -10.32
C GLY A 402 7.09 -5.06 -11.82
N MET A 403 6.39 -4.20 -12.57
CA MET A 403 6.41 -4.15 -14.03
C MET A 403 6.29 -2.71 -14.54
N TRP A 404 7.11 -2.33 -15.54
CA TRP A 404 7.09 -0.99 -16.13
C TRP A 404 7.10 -1.08 -17.66
N PHE A 405 6.01 -0.69 -18.32
CA PHE A 405 5.84 -0.82 -19.76
C PHE A 405 5.92 0.54 -20.45
N ASP A 406 7.05 0.81 -21.09
CA ASP A 406 7.24 1.97 -21.96
C ASP A 406 6.71 1.65 -23.36
N GLY A 407 5.56 2.23 -23.73
CA GLY A 407 4.93 2.03 -25.03
C GLY A 407 5.48 2.93 -26.16
N PRO A 408 4.77 3.03 -27.30
CA PRO A 408 3.45 2.46 -27.56
C PRO A 408 3.43 0.94 -27.74
N MET A 409 2.42 0.30 -27.16
CA MET A 409 2.17 -1.15 -27.27
C MET A 409 0.68 -1.45 -27.00
N ARG A 410 0.21 -2.67 -27.32
CA ARG A 410 -1.20 -3.02 -27.11
C ARG A 410 -1.47 -4.47 -26.69
N ASN A 411 -2.68 -4.73 -26.18
CA ASN A 411 -3.18 -6.09 -25.92
C ASN A 411 -2.22 -6.93 -25.03
N LEU A 412 -1.68 -6.29 -23.99
CA LEU A 412 -1.01 -6.97 -22.88
C LEU A 412 -2.05 -7.41 -21.86
N ARG A 413 -1.86 -8.60 -21.27
CA ARG A 413 -2.74 -9.13 -20.22
C ARG A 413 -1.92 -9.63 -19.03
N ILE A 414 -1.94 -8.89 -17.92
CA ILE A 414 -1.34 -9.27 -16.65
C ILE A 414 -2.45 -9.91 -15.80
N ILE A 415 -2.28 -11.17 -15.40
CA ILE A 415 -3.33 -12.00 -14.80
C ILE A 415 -2.80 -12.70 -13.54
N GLY A 416 -3.56 -12.67 -12.45
CA GLY A 416 -3.38 -13.57 -11.30
C GLY A 416 -2.00 -13.50 -10.63
N THR A 417 -1.30 -12.38 -10.77
CA THR A 417 0.10 -12.22 -10.35
C THR A 417 0.18 -11.62 -8.94
N VAL A 418 1.23 -11.98 -8.20
CA VAL A 418 1.56 -11.38 -6.89
C VAL A 418 2.74 -10.44 -7.07
N ILE A 419 2.62 -9.20 -6.59
CA ILE A 419 3.69 -8.20 -6.60
C ILE A 419 3.79 -7.61 -5.19
N VAL A 420 4.92 -7.82 -4.53
CA VAL A 420 5.14 -7.33 -3.16
C VAL A 420 6.49 -6.64 -3.05
N ASP A 421 6.67 -5.81 -2.03
CA ASP A 421 7.97 -5.22 -1.64
C ASP A 421 8.70 -4.56 -2.83
N GLN A 422 8.08 -3.50 -3.36
CA GLN A 422 8.59 -2.67 -4.46
C GLN A 422 8.96 -1.28 -3.96
N ILE A 423 10.06 -0.72 -4.47
CA ILE A 423 10.54 0.61 -4.04
C ILE A 423 9.85 1.77 -4.80
N ALA A 424 9.17 1.46 -5.90
CA ALA A 424 8.23 2.31 -6.61
C ALA A 424 6.94 1.51 -6.94
N ASP A 425 6.38 1.69 -8.12
CA ASP A 425 5.11 1.12 -8.60
C ASP A 425 5.09 -0.42 -8.61
N ALA A 426 3.91 -1.05 -8.47
CA ALA A 426 3.79 -2.48 -8.80
C ALA A 426 3.52 -2.73 -10.29
N VAL A 427 2.67 -1.93 -10.95
CA VAL A 427 2.54 -1.92 -12.42
C VAL A 427 2.33 -0.49 -12.92
N ASN A 428 3.18 -0.03 -13.85
CA ASN A 428 2.94 1.19 -14.61
C ASN A 428 2.75 0.90 -16.12
N PHE A 429 1.63 1.36 -16.67
CA PHE A 429 1.41 1.48 -18.11
C PHE A 429 1.82 2.89 -18.55
N HIS A 430 3.05 3.02 -19.06
CA HIS A 430 3.64 4.31 -19.42
C HIS A 430 3.61 4.55 -20.94
N THR A 431 3.13 5.74 -21.33
CA THR A 431 3.12 6.30 -22.69
C THR A 431 2.56 5.39 -23.81
N GLY A 432 1.29 5.61 -24.19
CA GLY A 432 0.69 4.98 -25.37
C GLY A 432 0.40 3.48 -25.28
N VAL A 433 0.24 2.93 -24.08
CA VAL A 433 -0.24 1.56 -23.86
C VAL A 433 -1.74 1.48 -24.18
N ARG A 434 -2.18 0.45 -24.93
CA ARG A 434 -3.57 0.34 -25.40
C ARG A 434 -4.19 -1.04 -25.22
N ASP A 435 -5.52 -1.09 -25.14
CA ASP A 435 -6.31 -2.33 -25.15
C ASP A 435 -5.85 -3.38 -24.11
N SER A 436 -5.18 -2.96 -23.04
CA SER A 436 -4.42 -3.82 -22.13
C SER A 436 -5.07 -3.94 -20.75
N VAL A 437 -4.86 -5.08 -20.10
CA VAL A 437 -5.59 -5.48 -18.89
C VAL A 437 -4.64 -5.89 -17.77
N VAL A 438 -4.87 -5.38 -16.56
CA VAL A 438 -4.33 -5.94 -15.31
C VAL A 438 -5.51 -6.49 -14.52
N SER A 439 -5.52 -7.80 -14.23
CA SER A 439 -6.64 -8.42 -13.52
C SER A 439 -6.28 -9.55 -12.56
N GLY A 440 -7.02 -9.67 -11.47
CA GLY A 440 -6.76 -10.68 -10.43
C GLY A 440 -5.39 -10.53 -9.76
N THR A 441 -4.72 -9.39 -9.91
CA THR A 441 -3.37 -9.15 -9.39
C THR A 441 -3.45 -8.69 -7.94
N PHE A 442 -2.57 -9.23 -7.09
CA PHE A 442 -2.41 -8.82 -5.70
C PHE A 442 -1.14 -8.00 -5.56
N VAL A 443 -1.28 -6.79 -5.02
CA VAL A 443 -0.21 -5.84 -4.76
C VAL A 443 -0.17 -5.52 -3.27
N ARG A 444 1.00 -5.62 -2.63
CA ARG A 444 1.20 -5.16 -1.24
C ARG A 444 2.55 -4.48 -1.07
N ASN A 445 2.63 -3.47 -0.20
CA ASN A 445 3.90 -2.84 0.20
C ASN A 445 4.70 -2.21 -0.96
N THR A 446 4.09 -1.31 -1.74
CA THR A 446 4.77 -0.52 -2.80
C THR A 446 5.31 0.81 -2.28
N GLY A 447 6.37 1.32 -2.89
CA GLY A 447 7.00 2.62 -2.60
C GLY A 447 6.54 3.76 -3.51
N ASP A 448 5.54 3.51 -4.36
CA ASP A 448 4.77 4.47 -5.15
C ASP A 448 3.41 3.83 -5.54
N ASP A 449 2.72 4.42 -6.52
CA ASP A 449 1.43 3.98 -7.07
C ASP A 449 1.35 2.46 -7.31
N GLY A 450 0.41 1.80 -6.63
CA GLY A 450 0.23 0.34 -6.76
C GLY A 450 -0.06 -0.09 -8.21
N LEU A 451 -1.05 0.53 -8.86
CA LEU A 451 -1.34 0.34 -10.28
C LEU A 451 -1.51 1.70 -10.97
N ALA A 452 -0.62 2.05 -11.89
CA ALA A 452 -0.59 3.33 -12.58
C ALA A 452 -0.85 3.21 -14.09
N MET A 453 -1.60 4.17 -14.63
CA MET A 453 -1.65 4.46 -16.07
C MET A 453 -1.12 5.86 -16.32
N TRP A 454 0.12 6.01 -16.78
CA TRP A 454 0.73 7.32 -17.04
C TRP A 454 0.79 7.64 -18.54
N SER A 455 -0.12 8.51 -18.99
CA SER A 455 -0.24 8.93 -20.40
C SER A 455 0.78 10.01 -20.81
N GLU A 456 2.04 9.91 -20.39
CA GLU A 456 3.07 10.91 -20.70
C GLU A 456 3.26 11.06 -22.22
N LYS A 457 3.03 12.26 -22.78
CA LYS A 457 3.19 12.61 -24.22
C LYS A 457 2.36 11.79 -25.23
N THR A 458 1.76 10.66 -24.84
CA THR A 458 0.95 9.76 -25.68
C THR A 458 -0.14 9.12 -24.83
N ALA A 459 -1.40 9.33 -25.24
CA ALA A 459 -2.57 8.82 -24.54
C ALA A 459 -2.57 7.28 -24.43
N ASN A 460 -2.70 6.79 -23.18
CA ASN A 460 -3.08 5.41 -22.90
C ASN A 460 -4.58 5.23 -23.23
N THR A 461 -4.94 4.21 -24.00
CA THR A 461 -6.29 4.07 -24.57
C THR A 461 -6.93 2.71 -24.30
N GLY A 462 -8.17 2.67 -23.79
CA GLY A 462 -8.96 1.44 -23.72
C GLY A 462 -8.46 0.40 -22.70
N ASN A 463 -7.64 0.81 -21.72
CA ASN A 463 -7.04 -0.10 -20.75
C ASN A 463 -7.98 -0.37 -19.57
N THR A 464 -7.83 -1.52 -18.94
CA THR A 464 -8.68 -1.94 -17.80
C THR A 464 -7.87 -2.49 -16.62
N PHE A 465 -8.04 -1.93 -15.43
CA PHE A 465 -7.64 -2.56 -14.18
C PHE A 465 -8.87 -3.19 -13.52
N ALA A 466 -8.96 -4.53 -13.53
CA ALA A 466 -10.15 -5.28 -13.10
C ALA A 466 -9.86 -6.27 -11.96
N ARG A 467 -10.59 -6.17 -10.83
CA ARG A 467 -10.54 -7.18 -9.73
C ARG A 467 -9.11 -7.41 -9.20
N ASN A 468 -8.38 -6.34 -8.97
CA ASN A 468 -7.07 -6.37 -8.31
C ASN A 468 -7.21 -6.00 -6.83
N THR A 469 -6.32 -6.51 -5.97
CA THR A 469 -6.16 -6.02 -4.59
C THR A 469 -4.88 -5.21 -4.50
N VAL A 470 -4.94 -4.02 -3.90
CA VAL A 470 -3.78 -3.19 -3.58
C VAL A 470 -3.79 -2.84 -2.09
N GLN A 471 -2.70 -3.08 -1.37
CA GLN A 471 -2.65 -3.01 0.08
C GLN A 471 -1.37 -2.31 0.56
N THR A 472 -1.49 -1.38 1.50
CA THR A 472 -0.38 -0.61 2.12
C THR A 472 0.64 -0.01 1.12
N PRO A 473 0.23 0.79 0.10
CA PRO A 473 1.17 1.63 -0.64
C PRO A 473 1.72 2.74 0.27
N VAL A 474 3.05 2.80 0.38
CA VAL A 474 3.82 3.63 1.33
C VAL A 474 3.94 5.09 0.91
N LEU A 475 3.74 5.34 -0.38
CA LEU A 475 3.73 6.65 -1.04
C LEU A 475 2.62 6.61 -2.10
N ALA A 476 2.12 7.78 -2.49
CA ALA A 476 1.17 7.94 -3.58
C ALA A 476 -0.07 7.04 -3.40
N ASN A 477 -0.58 6.40 -4.45
CA ASN A 477 -1.92 5.84 -4.47
C ASN A 477 -1.95 4.30 -4.51
N GLY A 478 -3.12 3.73 -4.22
CA GLY A 478 -3.36 2.33 -4.58
C GLY A 478 -3.57 2.14 -6.08
N ILE A 479 -4.35 3.02 -6.71
CA ILE A 479 -4.53 3.07 -8.16
C ILE A 479 -4.48 4.52 -8.64
N ALA A 480 -3.74 4.80 -9.71
CA ALA A 480 -3.68 6.12 -10.33
C ALA A 480 -3.92 6.06 -11.84
N VAL A 481 -4.66 7.03 -12.35
CA VAL A 481 -4.79 7.28 -13.79
C VAL A 481 -4.37 8.72 -14.06
N TYR A 482 -3.35 8.89 -14.87
CA TYR A 482 -2.85 10.19 -15.34
C TYR A 482 -3.16 10.32 -16.83
N GLY A 483 -4.22 11.06 -17.14
CA GLY A 483 -4.68 11.31 -18.50
C GLY A 483 -5.23 10.09 -19.26
N GLY A 484 -5.40 10.26 -20.58
CA GLY A 484 -5.72 9.17 -21.52
C GLY A 484 -7.18 9.08 -21.94
N THR A 485 -7.54 7.96 -22.57
CA THR A 485 -8.80 7.81 -23.32
C THR A 485 -9.49 6.47 -23.03
N ASP A 486 -10.80 6.48 -22.78
CA ASP A 486 -11.66 5.28 -22.68
C ASP A 486 -11.16 4.21 -21.68
N ASN A 487 -10.53 4.62 -20.58
CA ASN A 487 -9.96 3.71 -19.59
C ASN A 487 -10.99 3.30 -18.51
N THR A 488 -10.79 2.13 -17.89
CA THR A 488 -11.72 1.55 -16.88
C THR A 488 -11.00 1.00 -15.64
N LEU A 489 -11.51 1.35 -14.45
CA LEU A 489 -11.14 0.75 -13.17
C LEU A 489 -12.37 0.01 -12.61
N THR A 490 -12.34 -1.33 -12.53
CA THR A 490 -13.51 -2.12 -12.11
C THR A 490 -13.24 -3.17 -11.03
N GLY A 491 -14.09 -3.27 -10.02
CA GLY A 491 -14.05 -4.39 -9.07
C GLY A 491 -12.86 -4.43 -8.11
N ASN A 492 -11.99 -3.40 -8.07
CA ASN A 492 -10.74 -3.46 -7.31
C ASN A 492 -10.98 -3.25 -5.81
N LEU A 493 -10.11 -3.83 -4.97
CA LEU A 493 -10.02 -3.57 -3.54
C LEU A 493 -8.74 -2.79 -3.27
N VAL A 494 -8.83 -1.62 -2.65
CA VAL A 494 -7.67 -0.79 -2.30
C VAL A 494 -7.68 -0.50 -0.81
N ALA A 495 -6.58 -0.78 -0.10
CA ALA A 495 -6.53 -0.67 1.35
C ALA A 495 -5.23 -0.02 1.84
N ASP A 496 -5.37 0.72 2.95
CA ASP A 496 -4.27 1.23 3.78
C ASP A 496 -3.19 2.13 3.11
N PRO A 497 -3.50 3.02 2.15
CA PRO A 497 -2.51 3.99 1.63
C PRO A 497 -1.99 4.92 2.75
N ILE A 498 -0.75 5.39 2.64
CA ILE A 498 -0.03 6.01 3.77
C ILE A 498 0.03 7.54 3.73
N ARG A 499 0.61 8.13 2.67
CA ARG A 499 0.91 9.57 2.58
C ARG A 499 1.01 10.01 1.13
N GLU A 500 0.82 11.31 0.89
CA GLU A 500 1.08 11.98 -0.41
C GLU A 500 0.28 11.38 -1.60
N GLY A 501 -0.74 10.59 -1.31
CA GLY A 501 -1.71 9.97 -2.22
C GLY A 501 -2.70 9.07 -1.45
N SER A 502 -3.61 8.39 -2.14
CA SER A 502 -4.83 7.82 -1.53
C SER A 502 -5.32 6.52 -2.20
N GLY A 503 -6.60 6.17 -2.08
CA GLY A 503 -7.15 4.94 -2.65
C GLY A 503 -7.10 4.96 -4.19
N ILE A 504 -7.80 5.92 -4.80
CA ILE A 504 -7.84 6.08 -6.27
C ILE A 504 -7.55 7.54 -6.62
N GLN A 505 -6.59 7.80 -7.52
CA GLN A 505 -6.33 9.11 -8.11
C GLN A 505 -6.75 9.19 -9.58
N VAL A 506 -7.35 10.33 -9.93
CA VAL A 506 -7.50 10.80 -11.31
C VAL A 506 -6.75 12.13 -11.44
N GLY A 507 -5.57 12.10 -12.06
CA GLY A 507 -4.62 13.21 -12.05
C GLY A 507 -4.38 13.83 -13.43
N SER A 508 -4.50 15.14 -13.53
CA SER A 508 -4.09 15.94 -14.69
C SER A 508 -2.74 16.61 -14.37
N ARG A 509 -1.69 15.81 -14.38
CA ARG A 509 -0.31 16.13 -13.93
C ARG A 509 0.74 15.27 -14.66
N PHE A 510 2.02 15.50 -14.38
CA PHE A 510 3.17 14.75 -14.89
C PHE A 510 3.28 14.73 -16.43
N GLY A 511 2.94 15.82 -17.10
CA GLY A 511 3.02 15.91 -18.57
C GLY A 511 2.09 14.94 -19.31
N ALA A 512 1.07 14.41 -18.63
CA ALA A 512 0.13 13.46 -19.21
C ALA A 512 -0.82 14.11 -20.22
N GLU A 513 -1.17 13.39 -21.28
CA GLU A 513 -2.20 13.80 -22.24
C GLU A 513 -3.58 14.04 -21.57
N PRO A 514 -4.46 14.88 -22.13
CA PRO A 514 -5.77 15.15 -21.53
C PRO A 514 -6.61 13.89 -21.32
N PHE A 515 -7.51 13.92 -20.32
CA PHE A 515 -8.61 12.97 -20.26
C PHE A 515 -9.57 13.22 -21.44
N THR A 516 -9.92 12.16 -22.16
CA THR A 516 -10.78 12.19 -23.35
C THR A 516 -11.65 10.93 -23.41
N GLY A 517 -12.75 10.98 -24.17
CA GLY A 517 -13.70 9.86 -24.18
C GLY A 517 -14.28 9.63 -22.78
N HIS A 518 -14.17 8.41 -22.26
CA HIS A 518 -14.61 8.08 -20.90
C HIS A 518 -13.49 7.70 -19.91
N LEU A 519 -13.77 7.88 -18.62
CA LEU A 519 -13.07 7.23 -17.52
C LEU A 519 -14.11 6.59 -16.58
N TRP A 520 -14.15 5.26 -16.57
CA TRP A 520 -15.17 4.51 -15.84
C TRP A 520 -14.60 3.83 -14.60
N ILE A 521 -14.93 4.36 -13.42
CA ILE A 521 -14.48 3.89 -12.11
C ILE A 521 -15.66 3.20 -11.44
N ARG A 522 -15.82 1.90 -11.67
CA ARG A 522 -17.01 1.16 -11.22
C ARG A 522 -16.69 0.08 -10.20
N ASP A 523 -17.61 -0.18 -9.28
CA ASP A 523 -17.57 -1.39 -8.45
C ASP A 523 -16.27 -1.58 -7.63
N ASN A 524 -15.52 -0.53 -7.33
CA ASN A 524 -14.31 -0.63 -6.50
C ASN A 524 -14.65 -0.50 -5.01
N THR A 525 -13.71 -0.78 -4.13
CA THR A 525 -13.83 -0.52 -2.69
C THR A 525 -12.52 -0.01 -2.13
N THR A 526 -12.53 1.16 -1.51
CA THR A 526 -11.37 1.71 -0.78
C THR A 526 -11.56 1.54 0.72
N VAL A 527 -10.48 1.25 1.44
CA VAL A 527 -10.49 0.95 2.87
C VAL A 527 -9.39 1.74 3.57
N ARG A 528 -9.74 2.49 4.63
CA ARG A 528 -8.79 3.26 5.45
C ARG A 528 -7.93 4.24 4.64
N ALA A 529 -8.50 4.73 3.54
CA ALA A 529 -7.91 5.68 2.60
C ALA A 529 -8.24 7.13 2.98
N GLY A 530 -8.01 8.08 2.07
CA GLY A 530 -8.12 9.52 2.32
C GLY A 530 -7.06 9.95 3.31
N THR A 531 -5.79 9.92 2.89
CA THR A 531 -4.61 10.13 3.77
C THR A 531 -4.40 11.61 4.11
N TYR A 532 -3.35 11.91 4.88
CA TYR A 532 -2.89 13.29 5.08
C TYR A 532 -1.89 13.69 3.99
N GLU A 533 -2.16 14.80 3.31
CA GLU A 533 -1.22 15.42 2.39
C GLU A 533 -0.34 16.41 3.17
N LEU A 534 0.96 16.15 3.18
CA LEU A 534 1.92 16.80 4.07
C LEU A 534 2.34 18.20 3.60
N ASN A 535 2.23 18.49 2.30
CA ASN A 535 2.70 19.72 1.66
C ASN A 535 1.62 20.81 1.68
N TRP A 536 0.38 20.45 1.34
CA TRP A 536 -0.82 21.28 1.48
C TRP A 536 -1.34 21.32 2.93
N ASN A 537 -0.93 20.36 3.77
CA ASN A 537 -1.30 20.24 5.18
C ASN A 537 -2.82 20.07 5.36
N ILE A 538 -3.43 19.19 4.55
CA ILE A 538 -4.88 18.89 4.48
C ILE A 538 -5.14 17.39 4.26
N GLY A 539 -6.40 16.97 4.44
CA GLY A 539 -6.83 15.59 4.19
C GLY A 539 -7.28 15.32 2.76
N LEU A 540 -6.80 14.22 2.16
CA LEU A 540 -7.22 13.75 0.84
C LEU A 540 -8.61 13.07 0.85
N GLY A 541 -9.19 12.91 -0.33
CA GLY A 541 -10.31 12.01 -0.58
C GLY A 541 -9.87 10.56 -0.76
N ALA A 542 -10.70 9.59 -0.38
CA ALA A 542 -10.47 8.17 -0.63
C ALA A 542 -10.39 7.87 -2.14
N ILE A 543 -11.27 8.51 -2.92
CA ILE A 543 -11.03 8.87 -4.31
C ILE A 543 -10.71 10.38 -4.41
N TRP A 544 -9.73 10.76 -5.22
CA TRP A 544 -9.39 12.17 -5.44
C TRP A 544 -9.08 12.53 -6.90
N PHE A 545 -9.61 13.68 -7.32
CA PHE A 545 -9.45 14.27 -8.64
C PHE A 545 -8.55 15.51 -8.52
N TYR A 546 -7.49 15.58 -9.31
CA TYR A 546 -6.46 16.62 -9.19
C TYR A 546 -6.13 17.29 -10.52
N ALA A 547 -6.45 18.58 -10.65
CA ALA A 547 -6.12 19.42 -11.79
C ALA A 547 -4.88 20.29 -11.51
N LEU A 548 -3.76 19.97 -12.17
CA LEU A 548 -2.50 20.74 -12.09
C LEU A 548 -2.11 21.38 -13.44
N GLU A 549 -2.32 20.67 -14.55
CA GLU A 549 -1.83 21.10 -15.87
C GLU A 549 -2.93 21.38 -16.90
N LYS A 550 -4.11 20.76 -16.73
CA LYS A 550 -5.21 20.72 -17.73
C LYS A 550 -6.53 20.46 -17.00
N ASN A 551 -7.66 20.84 -17.60
CA ASN A 551 -9.00 20.52 -17.06
C ASN A 551 -9.26 19.01 -17.02
N ILE A 552 -10.25 18.60 -16.22
CA ILE A 552 -10.83 17.25 -16.26
C ILE A 552 -12.31 17.40 -16.65
N GLU A 553 -12.62 17.09 -17.91
CA GLU A 553 -13.91 17.38 -18.60
C GLU A 553 -14.35 16.19 -19.50
N ALA A 554 -13.91 14.97 -19.20
CA ALA A 554 -14.29 13.74 -19.89
C ALA A 554 -15.54 13.09 -19.25
N ASP A 555 -16.10 12.02 -19.85
CA ASP A 555 -17.16 11.20 -19.23
C ASP A 555 -16.60 10.42 -18.03
N VAL A 556 -16.52 11.07 -16.87
CA VAL A 556 -16.00 10.50 -15.63
C VAL A 556 -17.15 9.94 -14.80
N GLN A 557 -17.28 8.61 -14.76
CA GLN A 557 -18.35 7.92 -14.03
C GLN A 557 -17.80 7.09 -12.88
N VAL A 558 -18.18 7.47 -11.66
CA VAL A 558 -17.86 6.78 -10.41
C VAL A 558 -19.13 6.06 -9.93
N VAL A 559 -19.27 4.77 -10.24
CA VAL A 559 -20.53 4.01 -10.05
C VAL A 559 -20.37 2.77 -9.16
N GLY A 560 -21.20 2.57 -8.14
CA GLY A 560 -21.20 1.31 -7.36
C GLY A 560 -20.00 1.13 -6.41
N ASN A 561 -19.23 2.20 -6.14
CA ASN A 561 -18.03 2.13 -5.32
C ASN A 561 -18.35 2.27 -3.82
N HIS A 562 -17.62 1.56 -2.98
CA HIS A 562 -17.70 1.69 -1.52
C HIS A 562 -16.46 2.38 -0.96
N PHE A 563 -16.63 3.34 -0.06
CA PHE A 563 -15.53 4.05 0.61
C PHE A 563 -15.65 3.83 2.12
N LEU A 564 -14.77 3.01 2.70
CA LEU A 564 -14.89 2.47 4.06
C LEU A 564 -13.80 2.99 5.00
N ASP A 565 -14.18 3.44 6.19
CA ASP A 565 -13.27 3.84 7.28
C ASP A 565 -12.27 4.95 6.88
N ASN A 566 -12.72 5.92 6.07
CA ASN A 566 -11.83 6.92 5.46
C ASN A 566 -11.30 7.92 6.51
N THR A 567 -10.01 8.24 6.47
CA THR A 567 -9.36 9.05 7.53
C THR A 567 -9.76 10.52 7.47
N TYR A 568 -9.92 11.07 6.26
CA TYR A 568 -10.43 12.42 6.02
C TYR A 568 -11.69 12.37 5.15
N ASN A 569 -11.57 12.65 3.85
CA ASN A 569 -12.72 12.77 2.96
C ASN A 569 -12.98 11.46 2.20
N ALA A 570 -14.22 11.20 1.79
CA ALA A 570 -14.54 10.07 0.90
C ALA A 570 -14.23 10.44 -0.56
N ILE A 571 -14.68 11.61 -1.01
CA ILE A 571 -14.46 12.18 -2.34
C ILE A 571 -13.76 13.53 -2.20
N MET A 572 -12.76 13.80 -3.04
CA MET A 572 -12.12 15.12 -3.14
C MET A 572 -11.90 15.53 -4.59
N LEU A 573 -12.18 16.80 -4.91
CA LEU A 573 -11.86 17.41 -6.20
C LEU A 573 -11.06 18.69 -5.92
N VAL A 574 -9.86 18.80 -6.49
CA VAL A 574 -8.89 19.86 -6.13
C VAL A 574 -8.10 20.35 -7.34
N SER A 575 -7.83 21.65 -7.38
CA SER A 575 -6.81 22.27 -8.24
C SER A 575 -5.64 22.78 -7.40
N GLU A 576 -4.41 22.70 -7.91
CA GLU A 576 -3.25 23.30 -7.23
C GLU A 576 -3.42 24.82 -7.11
N TRP A 577 -2.99 25.39 -5.99
CA TRP A 577 -3.24 26.78 -5.62
C TRP A 577 -2.72 27.79 -6.64
N SER A 578 -1.57 27.49 -7.27
CA SER A 578 -0.94 28.33 -8.29
C SER A 578 -1.71 28.39 -9.62
N VAL A 579 -2.64 27.47 -9.84
CA VAL A 579 -3.42 27.31 -11.09
C VAL A 579 -4.93 27.21 -10.84
N LYS A 580 -5.40 27.48 -9.62
CA LYS A 580 -6.80 27.30 -9.19
C LYS A 580 -7.84 28.02 -10.04
N ASP A 581 -7.45 29.12 -10.68
CA ASP A 581 -8.30 29.93 -11.56
C ASP A 581 -8.06 29.68 -13.05
N LEU A 582 -7.20 28.70 -13.39
CA LEU A 582 -6.87 28.29 -14.75
C LEU A 582 -7.52 26.96 -15.14
N TYR A 583 -7.69 26.03 -14.19
CA TYR A 583 -8.17 24.67 -14.48
C TYR A 583 -9.43 24.28 -13.68
N SER A 584 -10.34 23.56 -14.35
CA SER A 584 -11.62 23.08 -13.81
C SER A 584 -11.69 21.55 -13.71
N ILE A 585 -12.57 21.04 -12.85
CA ILE A 585 -13.00 19.63 -12.83
C ILE A 585 -14.53 19.63 -12.90
N SER A 586 -15.07 19.21 -14.05
CA SER A 586 -16.49 19.39 -14.39
C SER A 586 -17.14 18.10 -14.89
N ASP A 587 -18.45 18.01 -14.70
CA ASP A 587 -19.35 16.92 -15.12
C ASP A 587 -18.96 15.52 -14.60
N VAL A 588 -18.40 15.45 -13.39
CA VAL A 588 -18.10 14.17 -12.72
C VAL A 588 -19.36 13.54 -12.15
N HIS A 589 -19.68 12.30 -12.54
CA HIS A 589 -20.89 11.61 -12.14
C HIS A 589 -20.64 10.57 -11.04
N PHE A 590 -21.16 10.80 -9.84
CA PHE A 590 -21.16 9.84 -8.73
C PHE A 590 -22.52 9.16 -8.61
N LYS A 591 -22.53 7.83 -8.60
CA LYS A 591 -23.76 7.04 -8.53
C LYS A 591 -23.63 5.74 -7.73
N ASP A 592 -24.69 5.33 -7.03
CA ASP A 592 -24.76 4.05 -6.31
C ASP A 592 -23.58 3.87 -5.33
N ILE A 593 -23.19 4.96 -4.65
CA ILE A 593 -22.01 5.02 -3.78
C ILE A 593 -22.40 4.73 -2.34
N ARG A 594 -21.53 4.04 -1.60
CA ARG A 594 -21.70 3.82 -0.16
C ARG A 594 -20.50 4.33 0.62
N VAL A 595 -20.74 5.21 1.59
CA VAL A 595 -19.71 5.71 2.50
C VAL A 595 -19.99 5.20 3.92
N ASP A 596 -19.20 4.24 4.39
CA ASP A 596 -19.25 3.78 5.78
C ASP A 596 -18.08 4.36 6.57
N GLY A 597 -18.29 5.55 7.14
CA GLY A 597 -17.26 6.27 7.88
C GLY A 597 -16.38 7.15 7.00
N THR A 598 -16.38 8.44 7.28
CA THR A 598 -15.39 9.38 6.73
C THR A 598 -15.07 10.43 7.79
N GLY A 599 -13.79 10.58 8.13
CA GLY A 599 -13.34 11.36 9.27
C GLY A 599 -13.64 12.87 9.18
N THR A 600 -13.82 13.40 7.97
CA THR A 600 -14.31 14.75 7.71
C THR A 600 -15.57 14.72 6.84
N SER A 601 -15.48 14.89 5.52
CA SER A 601 -16.63 15.13 4.64
C SER A 601 -16.85 14.02 3.62
N VAL A 602 -18.08 13.87 3.12
CA VAL A 602 -18.36 12.99 1.97
C VAL A 602 -17.71 13.59 0.72
N VAL A 603 -17.85 14.90 0.52
CA VAL A 603 -17.24 15.63 -0.62
C VAL A 603 -16.42 16.82 -0.11
N SER A 604 -15.17 16.94 -0.56
CA SER A 604 -14.34 18.15 -0.42
C SER A 604 -14.04 18.75 -1.80
N ALA A 605 -14.67 19.88 -2.13
CA ALA A 605 -14.51 20.57 -3.42
C ALA A 605 -13.64 21.85 -3.25
N ARG A 606 -12.48 21.85 -3.91
CA ARG A 606 -11.42 22.88 -3.85
C ARG A 606 -10.92 23.22 -5.27
N VAL A 607 -11.86 23.40 -6.18
CA VAL A 607 -11.69 23.60 -7.62
C VAL A 607 -12.96 24.24 -8.19
N ALA A 608 -12.92 24.84 -9.38
CA ALA A 608 -14.12 25.24 -10.12
C ALA A 608 -14.71 24.05 -10.90
N GLY A 609 -16.02 24.06 -11.15
CA GLY A 609 -16.68 23.08 -12.02
C GLY A 609 -17.94 22.47 -11.42
N SER A 610 -18.11 21.16 -11.57
CA SER A 610 -19.36 20.49 -11.19
C SER A 610 -19.24 18.97 -10.94
N ALA A 611 -20.16 18.46 -10.13
CA ALA A 611 -20.42 17.02 -10.00
C ALA A 611 -21.91 16.72 -9.75
N THR A 612 -22.36 15.55 -10.20
CA THR A 612 -23.73 15.05 -9.95
C THR A 612 -23.71 13.87 -8.98
N PHE A 613 -24.70 13.77 -8.10
CA PHE A 613 -24.82 12.68 -7.13
C PHE A 613 -26.20 12.01 -7.26
N GLU A 614 -26.23 10.69 -7.48
CA GLU A 614 -27.45 9.88 -7.56
C GLU A 614 -27.31 8.64 -6.67
N ASN A 615 -28.26 8.40 -5.76
CA ASN A 615 -28.26 7.19 -4.91
C ASN A 615 -26.92 6.99 -4.17
N VAL A 616 -26.41 8.06 -3.54
CA VAL A 616 -25.21 8.02 -2.69
C VAL A 616 -25.64 8.00 -1.23
N ASP A 617 -25.47 6.83 -0.60
CA ASP A 617 -25.81 6.56 0.79
C ASP A 617 -24.55 6.82 1.67
N ALA A 618 -24.64 7.67 2.69
CA ALA A 618 -23.51 7.94 3.59
C ALA A 618 -23.89 7.77 5.06
N ARG A 619 -23.03 7.14 5.86
CA ARG A 619 -23.18 7.08 7.31
C ARG A 619 -21.85 7.30 8.02
N ASN A 620 -21.93 7.72 9.29
CA ASN A 620 -20.77 8.00 10.13
C ASN A 620 -19.86 9.11 9.57
N VAL A 621 -20.46 10.19 9.04
CA VAL A 621 -19.74 11.38 8.55
C VAL A 621 -19.28 12.25 9.72
N GLY A 622 -17.98 12.56 9.78
CA GLY A 622 -17.34 13.23 10.92
C GLY A 622 -17.58 14.73 11.02
N ALA A 623 -17.66 15.43 9.88
CA ALA A 623 -17.86 16.87 9.77
C ALA A 623 -19.07 17.21 8.87
N VAL A 624 -19.09 18.42 8.29
CA VAL A 624 -20.08 18.81 7.27
C VAL A 624 -20.02 17.86 6.07
N GLY A 625 -21.18 17.47 5.53
CA GLY A 625 -21.28 16.46 4.46
C GLY A 625 -20.60 16.92 3.18
N VAL A 626 -20.87 18.17 2.78
CA VAL A 626 -20.19 18.87 1.70
C VAL A 626 -19.28 19.96 2.28
N ASN A 627 -17.97 19.87 2.02
CA ASN A 627 -16.99 20.94 2.27
C ASN A 627 -16.65 21.61 0.93
N ASN A 628 -17.35 22.70 0.61
CA ASN A 628 -17.24 23.39 -0.67
C ASN A 628 -16.54 24.75 -0.52
N CYS A 629 -15.32 24.81 -1.04
CA CYS A 629 -14.45 25.99 -1.07
C CYS A 629 -14.37 26.65 -2.46
N GLY A 630 -14.80 25.96 -3.52
CA GLY A 630 -14.64 26.43 -4.89
C GLY A 630 -13.18 26.75 -5.21
N THR A 631 -12.93 27.88 -5.86
CA THR A 631 -11.57 28.42 -6.05
C THR A 631 -11.24 29.54 -5.05
N PHE A 632 -11.87 29.53 -3.87
CA PHE A 632 -11.56 30.38 -2.71
C PHE A 632 -11.77 31.90 -2.91
N HIS A 633 -12.57 32.35 -3.90
CA HIS A 633 -12.97 33.77 -4.00
C HIS A 633 -14.10 34.14 -3.02
N PHE A 634 -14.87 33.14 -2.56
CA PHE A 634 -15.95 33.27 -1.58
C PHE A 634 -16.96 34.40 -1.88
N THR A 635 -17.42 34.45 -3.13
CA THR A 635 -18.28 35.54 -3.61
C THR A 635 -19.74 35.40 -3.11
N PRO A 636 -20.55 36.49 -3.13
CA PRO A 636 -21.99 36.40 -2.87
C PRO A 636 -22.80 35.56 -3.88
N ALA A 637 -22.20 35.07 -4.96
CA ALA A 637 -22.82 34.12 -5.89
C ALA A 637 -22.70 32.65 -5.43
N GLY A 638 -22.02 32.40 -4.30
CA GLY A 638 -21.67 31.07 -3.82
C GLY A 638 -20.30 30.61 -4.35
N SER A 639 -20.07 29.30 -4.27
CA SER A 639 -18.87 28.62 -4.74
C SER A 639 -18.85 28.50 -6.27
N GLU A 640 -17.65 28.46 -6.83
CA GLU A 640 -17.38 28.12 -8.23
C GLU A 640 -17.56 26.61 -8.54
N PHE A 641 -17.83 25.78 -7.53
CA PHE A 641 -18.17 24.36 -7.68
C PHE A 641 -19.66 24.09 -7.44
N THR A 642 -20.32 23.48 -8.43
CA THR A 642 -21.76 23.16 -8.42
C THR A 642 -22.02 21.69 -8.17
N LEU A 643 -22.74 21.38 -7.09
CA LEU A 643 -23.27 20.05 -6.79
C LEU A 643 -24.71 19.92 -7.32
N VAL A 644 -24.99 18.80 -7.98
CA VAL A 644 -26.32 18.49 -8.53
C VAL A 644 -26.86 17.20 -7.92
N ASP A 645 -27.83 17.34 -7.03
CA ASP A 645 -28.65 16.23 -6.54
C ASP A 645 -29.53 15.68 -7.68
N ARG A 646 -29.43 14.36 -7.93
CA ARG A 646 -30.27 13.61 -8.87
C ARG A 646 -31.32 12.73 -8.18
N GLY A 647 -31.38 12.76 -6.84
CA GLY A 647 -32.25 11.94 -6.01
C GLY A 647 -31.58 10.67 -5.48
N GLY A 648 -32.19 10.08 -4.45
CA GLY A 648 -31.72 8.87 -3.77
C GLY A 648 -30.57 9.09 -2.77
N ASN A 649 -30.00 10.30 -2.69
CA ASN A 649 -28.92 10.61 -1.76
C ASN A 649 -29.42 10.65 -0.31
N ASP A 650 -28.86 9.82 0.57
CA ASP A 650 -29.40 9.56 1.90
C ASP A 650 -28.33 9.39 3.00
N GLY A 651 -28.78 9.42 4.25
CA GLY A 651 -27.92 9.31 5.43
C GLY A 651 -27.13 10.60 5.76
N GLY A 652 -26.12 10.48 6.63
CA GLY A 652 -25.37 11.63 7.13
C GLY A 652 -24.49 11.36 8.36
N GLY A 653 -24.31 12.39 9.18
CA GLY A 653 -23.42 12.36 10.34
C GLY A 653 -23.60 13.54 11.29
N THR A 654 -22.48 14.11 11.78
CA THR A 654 -22.47 15.08 12.89
C THR A 654 -23.27 16.37 12.63
N THR A 655 -23.43 16.78 11.37
CA THR A 655 -24.19 17.97 10.96
C THR A 655 -25.60 17.69 10.44
N GLY A 656 -26.08 16.43 10.49
CA GLY A 656 -27.33 16.01 9.85
C GLY A 656 -27.10 15.30 8.51
N PRO A 657 -28.02 15.41 7.53
CA PRO A 657 -27.87 14.79 6.21
C PRO A 657 -26.58 15.24 5.49
N TRP A 658 -25.98 14.37 4.68
CA TRP A 658 -24.70 14.70 4.02
C TRP A 658 -24.82 15.59 2.77
N LEU A 659 -26.00 15.61 2.13
CA LEU A 659 -26.32 16.45 0.98
C LEU A 659 -27.64 17.18 1.25
N ALA A 660 -27.62 18.10 2.21
CA ALA A 660 -28.79 18.81 2.66
C ALA A 660 -29.19 19.94 1.67
N PRO A 661 -30.49 20.29 1.54
CA PRO A 661 -30.94 21.35 0.63
C PRO A 661 -30.37 22.76 0.86
N TRP A 662 -29.65 22.99 1.97
CA TRP A 662 -28.96 24.26 2.26
C TRP A 662 -27.49 24.25 1.80
N GLU A 663 -26.90 23.09 1.53
CA GLU A 663 -25.55 22.96 0.92
C GLU A 663 -25.61 23.14 -0.62
N LEU A 664 -26.82 22.99 -1.20
CA LEU A 664 -27.07 23.00 -2.64
C LEU A 664 -27.46 24.39 -3.19
N PRO A 665 -27.17 24.67 -4.48
CA PRO A 665 -26.34 23.86 -5.38
C PRO A 665 -24.84 24.18 -5.23
N ASN A 666 -24.48 25.33 -4.67
CA ASN A 666 -23.10 25.81 -4.58
C ASN A 666 -22.85 26.64 -3.30
N THR A 667 -23.49 26.28 -2.18
CA THR A 667 -23.27 26.99 -0.90
C THR A 667 -21.81 26.86 -0.48
N ILE A 668 -21.21 27.98 -0.04
CA ILE A 668 -19.87 27.99 0.52
C ILE A 668 -19.95 27.41 1.94
N THR A 669 -19.36 26.25 2.13
CA THR A 669 -19.29 25.53 3.42
C THR A 669 -17.84 25.30 3.87
N CYS A 670 -16.90 26.02 3.25
CA CYS A 670 -15.47 25.81 3.35
C CYS A 670 -14.93 25.80 4.79
N ASP A 671 -14.44 24.65 5.22
CA ASP A 671 -13.45 24.53 6.29
C ASP A 671 -12.13 24.04 5.67
N ASP A 672 -11.05 24.81 5.87
CA ASP A 672 -9.75 24.46 5.34
C ASP A 672 -9.16 23.24 6.05
N ARG A 673 -9.40 23.07 7.35
CA ARG A 673 -8.84 21.98 8.18
C ARG A 673 -9.86 21.50 9.23
N PRO A 674 -11.00 20.92 8.81
CA PRO A 674 -12.03 20.45 9.73
C PRO A 674 -11.49 19.39 10.69
N PRO A 675 -11.91 19.40 11.97
CA PRO A 675 -11.50 18.38 12.94
C PRO A 675 -11.87 16.97 12.46
N VAL A 676 -10.88 16.06 12.49
CA VAL A 676 -11.08 14.66 12.16
C VAL A 676 -11.80 13.94 13.29
N VAL A 677 -12.92 13.28 12.97
CA VAL A 677 -13.66 12.41 13.89
C VAL A 677 -13.53 10.96 13.40
N PRO A 678 -12.66 10.12 13.99
CA PRO A 678 -12.47 8.74 13.54
C PRO A 678 -13.80 7.97 13.52
N PRO A 679 -14.18 7.36 12.39
CA PRO A 679 -15.43 6.62 12.29
C PRO A 679 -15.38 5.30 13.08
N PRO A 680 -16.54 4.66 13.35
CA PRO A 680 -16.58 3.29 13.82
C PRO A 680 -16.06 2.32 12.74
N ALA A 681 -15.73 1.09 13.13
CA ALA A 681 -15.38 0.05 12.19
C ALA A 681 -16.53 -0.23 11.20
N PRO A 682 -16.25 -0.44 9.90
CA PRO A 682 -17.28 -0.71 8.89
C PRO A 682 -18.11 -1.96 9.20
N SER A 683 -19.34 -1.95 8.71
CA SER A 683 -20.32 -3.03 8.90
C SER A 683 -21.16 -3.26 7.63
N PRO A 684 -21.95 -4.34 7.55
CA PRO A 684 -22.86 -4.54 6.40
C PRO A 684 -23.82 -3.36 6.19
N TRP A 685 -24.31 -3.23 4.96
CA TRP A 685 -25.28 -2.20 4.57
C TRP A 685 -26.72 -2.74 4.67
#